data_AF-A0A4C2E0S5-F1
#
_entry.id   AF-A0A4C2E0S5-F1
#
_cell.length_a   1.000
_cell.length_b   1.000
_cell.length_c   1.000
_cell.angle_alpha   90.00
_cell.angle_beta   90.00
_cell.angle_gamma   90.00
#
_symmetry.space_group_name_H-M   'P 1'
#
loop_
_entity.id
_entity.type
_entity.pdbx_description
1 polymer ?
#
loop_
_entity_poly.entity_id
_entity_poly.type
_entity_poly.pdbx_seq_one_letter_code
_entity_poly.pdbx_strand_id
1 'polypeptide(L)'
;MPYLESDRYGIVVDAGSSGSRANIFKWQDPKSLIHRNEDPNYEHILHSVPKIYQEDDWTKKITPGLSTYENKPHEAYPKHIKPLLDFAQNIIPADKIKDTPIFIQATAGMRMLPPKKKDRILKKICKNIKRSTDFLLEDCPSQIQVIDGETEGLYGWLGLNYLSGHFNDYDTSRSSHFTFGFMDMGGASTQIAFAPSLSGEVEKHRDDITTVYLKSINGEVQRWDVFVSTWLGFGANEARKRYLAQLINSLPENTNDRDDDDFSTLQLSDPCMPKKCNTSFDFKSKRFKVLGTGNYEQCLKSIYPLLLKHLPCIDEPCLFNGVHTPQMDFYNDKFVGTSEYWYTANDIFKLGGVYDFEKFSAHVKEFCNSDWEEIQENRQKGLYHDLPVEFLADSCFKANWVLNVLHEGFGLPRAGIDKIDDIGQHPLFQSAVKINERELSWTLGRILLYASGNILAGTNDVTVGVVPSSNSVAIMGKKFLAGAIGVPQYGRHPIISTFKFVMLLIIVAVLWFRCIQKSSILDLKNWITGFYIKMKYFQLQSNIQTRLEEGTLYPNDNSDNNDANYPLNDREGFKFRSKSMFNLSEDARQNSSRQPTHQTLSSTGQLNFHVPSPAASPQISRGLRPAFSLADFSKFKDKESKLND
;
A
#
# COMPACT_ATOMS: atom_id res chain seq x y z
N MET A 1 39.74 -30.30 14.13
CA MET A 1 38.49 -30.06 14.88
C MET A 1 37.36 -30.05 13.87
N PRO A 2 36.26 -30.79 14.06
CA PRO A 2 35.15 -30.72 13.14
C PRO A 2 34.56 -29.31 13.24
N TYR A 3 34.38 -28.65 12.09
CA TYR A 3 33.74 -27.35 11.99
C TYR A 3 32.35 -27.44 12.62
N LEU A 4 32.19 -26.93 13.85
CA LEU A 4 30.86 -26.72 14.42
C LEU A 4 30.11 -25.81 13.44
N GLU A 5 28.97 -26.28 12.94
CA GLU A 5 28.00 -25.46 12.23
C GLU A 5 27.68 -24.24 13.09
N SER A 6 28.23 -23.07 12.74
CA SER A 6 27.95 -21.85 13.49
C SER A 6 26.63 -21.28 13.00
N ASP A 7 25.52 -21.92 13.38
CA ASP A 7 24.18 -21.39 13.13
C ASP A 7 24.04 -20.00 13.77
N ARG A 8 23.36 -19.12 13.04
CA ARG A 8 22.95 -17.77 13.44
C ARG A 8 21.42 -17.74 13.54
N TYR A 9 20.92 -16.94 14.46
CA TYR A 9 19.49 -16.80 14.71
C TYR A 9 19.08 -15.34 14.58
N GLY A 10 17.79 -15.09 14.39
CA GLY A 10 17.22 -13.74 14.36
C GLY A 10 15.76 -13.75 14.77
N ILE A 11 15.34 -12.70 15.46
CA ILE A 11 13.95 -12.52 15.90
C ILE A 11 13.36 -11.31 15.17
N VAL A 12 12.22 -11.51 14.51
CA VAL A 12 11.42 -10.42 13.96
C VAL A 12 10.03 -10.46 14.58
N VAL A 13 9.66 -9.39 15.28
CA VAL A 13 8.32 -9.19 15.84
C VAL A 13 7.55 -8.24 14.94
N ASP A 14 6.56 -8.78 14.23
CA ASP A 14 5.53 -8.02 13.53
C ASP A 14 4.53 -7.50 14.57
N ALA A 15 4.52 -6.19 14.78
CA ALA A 15 3.57 -5.52 15.68
C ALA A 15 2.43 -4.84 14.91
N GLY A 16 1.53 -5.69 14.38
CA GLY A 16 0.33 -5.31 13.64
C GLY A 16 -0.80 -4.68 14.47
N SER A 17 -1.86 -4.26 13.77
CA SER A 17 -3.03 -3.59 14.36
C SER A 17 -3.94 -4.53 15.16
N SER A 18 -4.10 -5.78 14.73
CA SER A 18 -4.94 -6.78 15.39
C SER A 18 -4.21 -7.64 16.42
N GLY A 19 -2.88 -7.67 16.37
CA GLY A 19 -2.04 -8.48 17.25
C GLY A 19 -0.56 -8.30 16.95
N SER A 20 0.30 -9.02 17.66
CA SER A 20 1.73 -9.09 17.37
C SER A 20 2.20 -10.53 17.25
N ARG A 21 3.19 -10.77 16.39
CA ARG A 21 3.68 -12.10 16.06
C ARG A 21 5.20 -12.10 16.09
N ALA A 22 5.80 -12.97 16.89
CA ALA A 22 7.24 -13.21 16.86
C ALA A 22 7.55 -14.36 15.93
N ASN A 23 8.49 -14.13 15.02
CA ASN A 23 9.06 -15.16 14.14
C ASN A 23 10.54 -15.31 14.47
N ILE A 24 10.95 -16.54 14.72
CA ILE A 24 12.35 -16.90 14.96
C ILE A 24 12.87 -17.57 13.70
N PHE A 25 14.03 -17.12 13.23
CA PHE A 25 14.69 -17.62 12.03
C PHE A 25 16.08 -18.14 12.36
N LYS A 26 16.56 -19.09 11.57
CA LYS A 26 17.91 -19.64 11.63
C LYS A 26 18.55 -19.66 10.25
N TRP A 27 19.84 -19.36 10.15
CA TRP A 27 20.62 -19.56 8.94
C TRP A 27 22.07 -19.90 9.30
N GLN A 28 22.78 -20.55 8.38
CA GLN A 28 24.19 -20.86 8.59
C GLN A 28 25.04 -19.61 8.42
N ASP A 29 26.08 -19.44 9.25
CA ASP A 29 27.02 -18.31 9.10
C ASP A 29 27.64 -18.34 7.69
N PRO A 30 27.52 -17.26 6.90
CA PRO A 30 28.13 -17.17 5.57
C PRO A 30 29.63 -17.51 5.54
N LYS A 31 30.38 -17.21 6.62
CA LYS A 31 31.81 -17.56 6.72
C LYS A 31 32.06 -19.07 6.67
N SER A 32 31.13 -19.86 7.19
CA SER A 32 31.21 -21.33 7.19
C SER A 32 30.87 -21.96 5.84
N LEU A 33 30.26 -21.19 4.92
CA LEU A 33 29.81 -21.68 3.62
C LEU A 33 30.90 -21.58 2.55
N ILE A 34 31.75 -20.55 2.60
CA ILE A 34 32.81 -20.29 1.59
C ILE A 34 33.93 -21.38 1.57
N HIS A 35 33.95 -22.28 2.55
CA HIS A 35 34.98 -23.32 2.68
C HIS A 35 34.45 -24.74 2.47
N ARG A 36 33.19 -24.91 2.02
CA ARG A 36 32.55 -26.22 1.82
C ARG A 36 32.61 -26.68 0.35
N ASN A 37 33.81 -26.97 -0.15
CA ASN A 37 34.01 -27.49 -1.51
C ASN A 37 33.49 -28.93 -1.75
N GLU A 38 32.88 -29.58 -0.75
CA GLU A 38 32.45 -30.99 -0.81
C GLU A 38 30.95 -31.18 -1.11
N ASP A 39 30.15 -30.09 -1.18
CA ASP A 39 28.73 -30.18 -1.54
C ASP A 39 28.57 -30.20 -3.08
N PRO A 40 27.89 -31.19 -3.68
CA PRO A 40 27.66 -31.23 -5.13
C PRO A 40 26.85 -30.02 -5.66
N ASN A 41 26.10 -29.33 -4.80
CA ASN A 41 25.38 -28.09 -5.13
C ASN A 41 26.15 -26.81 -4.74
N TYR A 42 27.44 -26.94 -4.40
CA TYR A 42 28.25 -25.83 -3.89
C TYR A 42 28.20 -24.60 -4.78
N GLU A 43 28.32 -24.78 -6.09
CA GLU A 43 28.29 -23.66 -7.05
C GLU A 43 26.96 -22.89 -7.00
N HIS A 44 25.84 -23.61 -6.98
CA HIS A 44 24.51 -23.00 -6.86
C HIS A 44 24.35 -22.23 -5.55
N ILE A 45 24.86 -22.79 -4.45
CA ILE A 45 24.83 -22.15 -3.13
C ILE A 45 25.65 -20.85 -3.14
N LEU A 46 26.82 -20.85 -3.78
CA LEU A 46 27.69 -19.68 -3.86
C LEU A 46 27.04 -18.48 -4.58
N HIS A 47 26.31 -18.72 -5.67
CA HIS A 47 25.61 -17.69 -6.45
C HIS A 47 24.23 -17.31 -5.88
N SER A 48 23.89 -17.78 -4.68
CA SER A 48 22.59 -17.58 -4.04
C SER A 48 22.69 -16.79 -2.73
N VAL A 49 21.57 -16.21 -2.30
CA VAL A 49 21.46 -15.58 -0.97
C VAL A 49 21.43 -16.62 0.17
N PRO A 50 21.70 -16.23 1.44
CA PRO A 50 21.72 -17.18 2.55
C PRO A 50 20.41 -17.95 2.72
N LYS A 51 20.52 -19.26 2.94
CA LYS A 51 19.36 -20.12 3.19
C LYS A 51 18.85 -19.94 4.63
N ILE A 52 17.65 -19.38 4.75
CA ILE A 52 16.94 -19.11 5.99
C ILE A 52 15.94 -20.23 6.24
N TYR A 53 15.98 -20.77 7.44
CA TYR A 53 15.12 -21.82 7.97
C TYR A 53 14.23 -21.27 9.09
N GLN A 54 13.03 -21.80 9.18
CA GLN A 54 12.07 -21.54 10.25
C GLN A 54 11.19 -22.78 10.37
N GLU A 55 11.02 -23.27 11.60
CA GLU A 55 10.08 -24.36 11.91
C GLU A 55 8.67 -23.80 12.12
N ASP A 56 7.64 -24.63 11.89
CA ASP A 56 6.23 -24.22 12.04
C ASP A 56 5.90 -23.77 13.47
N ASP A 57 6.56 -24.34 14.49
CA ASP A 57 6.39 -24.00 15.91
C ASP A 57 7.29 -22.85 16.38
N TRP A 58 8.05 -22.21 15.48
CA TRP A 58 8.91 -21.04 15.77
C TRP A 58 8.19 -19.70 15.56
N THR A 59 6.87 -19.72 15.69
CA THR A 59 6.02 -18.52 15.65
C THR A 59 5.13 -18.45 16.89
N LYS A 60 4.95 -17.25 17.42
CA LYS A 60 4.01 -17.00 18.53
C LYS A 60 3.22 -15.73 18.29
N LYS A 61 1.89 -15.84 18.39
CA LYS A 61 0.94 -14.74 18.18
C LYS A 61 0.34 -14.31 19.53
N ILE A 62 0.14 -13.01 19.71
CA ILE A 62 -0.52 -12.43 20.88
C ILE A 62 -1.48 -11.31 20.43
N THR A 63 -2.62 -11.19 21.12
CA THR A 63 -3.65 -10.17 20.86
C THR A 63 -3.99 -9.46 22.18
N PRO A 64 -4.46 -8.19 22.12
CA PRO A 64 -4.71 -7.35 20.94
C PRO A 64 -3.42 -6.71 20.37
N GLY A 65 -3.51 -5.86 19.34
CA GLY A 65 -2.34 -5.20 18.73
C GLY A 65 -1.61 -4.22 19.65
N LEU A 66 -0.35 -3.91 19.32
CA LEU A 66 0.51 -3.03 20.12
C LEU A 66 -0.05 -1.60 20.29
N SER A 67 -0.84 -1.13 19.31
CA SER A 67 -1.46 0.19 19.36
C SER A 67 -2.47 0.37 20.49
N THR A 68 -3.02 -0.71 21.04
CA THR A 68 -3.96 -0.66 22.19
C THR A 68 -3.31 -0.11 23.48
N TYR A 69 -1.98 -0.14 23.56
CA TYR A 69 -1.23 0.39 24.69
C TYR A 69 -0.96 1.90 24.59
N GLU A 70 -1.61 2.63 23.67
CA GLU A 70 -1.42 4.07 23.45
C GLU A 70 -1.54 4.92 24.73
N ASN A 71 -2.49 4.56 25.60
CA ASN A 71 -2.74 5.23 26.87
C ASN A 71 -2.06 4.53 28.06
N LYS A 72 -1.48 3.34 27.85
CA LYS A 72 -0.81 2.52 28.88
C LYS A 72 0.56 1.99 28.42
N PRO A 73 1.50 2.88 28.03
CA PRO A 73 2.79 2.49 27.43
C PRO A 73 3.70 1.68 28.36
N HIS A 74 3.49 1.74 29.68
CA HIS A 74 4.27 0.98 30.65
C HIS A 74 3.90 -0.51 30.67
N GLU A 75 2.69 -0.87 30.22
CA GLU A 75 2.24 -2.25 30.11
C GLU A 75 2.69 -2.93 28.79
N ALA A 76 3.03 -2.13 27.77
CA ALA A 76 3.37 -2.62 26.43
C ALA A 76 4.54 -3.61 26.43
N TYR A 77 5.55 -3.45 27.29
CA TYR A 77 6.60 -4.45 27.40
C TYR A 77 6.17 -5.70 28.19
N PRO A 78 5.82 -5.61 29.49
CA PRO A 78 5.60 -6.81 30.31
C PRO A 78 4.40 -7.65 29.87
N LYS A 79 3.32 -7.03 29.35
CA LYS A 79 2.10 -7.76 28.96
C LYS A 79 2.11 -8.21 27.50
N HIS A 80 2.90 -7.57 26.63
CA HIS A 80 2.80 -7.76 25.18
C HIS A 80 4.09 -8.29 24.55
N ILE A 81 5.20 -7.57 24.70
CA ILE A 81 6.47 -7.93 24.07
C ILE A 81 7.23 -9.00 24.85
N LYS A 82 7.25 -8.96 26.18
CA LYS A 82 7.99 -9.91 27.01
C LYS A 82 7.58 -11.37 26.75
N PRO A 83 6.27 -11.74 26.69
CA PRO A 83 5.86 -13.12 26.42
C PRO A 83 6.31 -13.67 25.05
N LEU A 84 6.56 -12.78 24.08
CA LEU A 84 7.08 -13.12 22.77
C LEU A 84 8.60 -13.36 22.82
N LEU A 85 9.34 -12.52 23.56
CA LEU A 85 10.78 -12.69 23.73
C LEU A 85 11.13 -13.89 24.62
N ASP A 86 10.35 -14.15 25.67
CA ASP A 86 10.52 -15.33 26.53
C ASP A 86 10.35 -16.62 25.70
N PHE A 87 9.40 -16.61 24.76
CA PHE A 87 9.21 -17.72 23.84
C PHE A 87 10.42 -17.92 22.92
N ALA A 88 10.97 -16.84 22.36
CA ALA A 88 12.17 -16.93 21.54
C ALA A 88 13.40 -17.43 22.33
N GLN A 89 13.55 -17.03 23.60
CA GLN A 89 14.62 -17.51 24.48
C GLN A 89 14.57 -19.02 24.73
N ASN A 90 13.38 -19.62 24.73
CA ASN A 90 13.24 -21.06 24.90
C ASN A 90 13.62 -21.87 23.64
N ILE A 91 13.62 -21.23 22.47
CA ILE A 91 13.97 -21.85 21.18
C ILE A 91 15.46 -21.70 20.89
N ILE A 92 16.01 -20.51 21.16
CA ILE A 92 17.37 -20.15 20.78
C ILE A 92 18.38 -20.69 21.82
N PRO A 93 19.44 -21.41 21.41
CA PRO A 93 20.48 -21.89 22.31
C PRO A 93 21.10 -20.76 23.15
N ALA A 94 21.38 -21.03 24.43
CA ALA A 94 21.82 -20.01 25.39
C ALA A 94 23.11 -19.27 24.97
N ASP A 95 24.04 -19.97 24.31
CA ASP A 95 25.29 -19.42 23.78
C ASP A 95 25.06 -18.51 22.56
N LYS A 96 23.90 -18.61 21.90
CA LYS A 96 23.54 -17.82 20.71
C LYS A 96 22.70 -16.60 21.01
N ILE A 97 22.14 -16.48 22.22
CA ILE A 97 21.25 -15.37 22.61
C ILE A 97 21.92 -14.01 22.37
N LYS A 98 23.18 -13.83 22.81
CA LYS A 98 23.91 -12.56 22.70
C LYS A 98 24.17 -12.10 21.27
N ASP A 99 24.25 -13.05 20.34
CA ASP A 99 24.49 -12.80 18.93
C ASP A 99 23.19 -12.66 18.12
N THR A 100 22.04 -12.90 18.74
CA THR A 100 20.75 -12.95 18.06
C THR A 100 20.10 -11.56 18.03
N PRO A 101 19.99 -10.89 16.88
CA PRO A 101 19.31 -9.61 16.76
C PRO A 101 17.80 -9.74 17.01
N ILE A 102 17.25 -8.72 17.67
CA ILE A 102 15.80 -8.50 17.71
C ILE A 102 15.44 -7.32 16.81
N PHE A 103 14.44 -7.51 15.97
CA PHE A 103 13.72 -6.45 15.28
C PHE A 103 12.27 -6.45 15.75
N ILE A 104 11.80 -5.34 16.33
CA ILE A 104 10.39 -5.11 16.65
C ILE A 104 9.90 -4.00 15.75
N GLN A 105 9.15 -4.39 14.72
CA GLN A 105 8.72 -3.49 13.68
C GLN A 105 7.19 -3.44 13.69
N ALA A 106 6.68 -2.28 14.09
CA ALA A 106 5.25 -2.03 14.15
C ALA A 106 4.74 -1.43 12.84
N THR A 107 3.53 -1.79 12.44
CA THR A 107 2.98 -1.46 11.12
C THR A 107 1.83 -0.44 11.22
N ALA A 108 0.88 -0.48 10.29
CA ALA A 108 -0.17 0.53 10.11
C ALA A 108 -0.92 0.91 11.40
N GLY A 109 -1.19 -0.05 12.30
CA GLY A 109 -1.87 0.22 13.57
C GLY A 109 -1.17 1.26 14.45
N MET A 110 0.16 1.25 14.47
CA MET A 110 0.96 2.22 15.22
C MET A 110 1.23 3.50 14.43
N ARG A 111 1.16 3.49 13.09
CA ARG A 111 1.24 4.70 12.23
C ARG A 111 0.07 5.65 12.49
N MET A 112 -1.11 5.11 12.77
CA MET A 112 -2.31 5.88 13.07
C MET A 112 -2.28 6.57 14.45
N LEU A 113 -1.33 6.24 15.33
CA LEU A 113 -1.22 6.87 16.64
C LEU A 113 -0.52 8.24 16.56
N PRO A 114 -0.87 9.20 17.44
CA PRO A 114 -0.13 10.45 17.56
C PRO A 114 1.38 10.20 17.82
N PRO A 115 2.30 10.96 17.19
CA PRO A 115 3.75 10.72 17.28
C PRO A 115 4.28 10.59 18.71
N LYS A 116 3.81 11.44 19.63
CA LYS A 116 4.19 11.39 21.05
C LYS A 116 3.82 10.07 21.72
N LYS A 117 2.65 9.50 21.40
CA LYS A 117 2.20 8.22 21.97
C LYS A 117 3.03 7.07 21.43
N LYS A 118 3.26 7.03 20.11
CA LYS A 118 4.13 6.06 19.42
C LYS A 118 5.53 6.04 20.04
N ASP A 119 6.20 7.20 20.10
CA ASP A 119 7.57 7.30 20.60
C ASP A 119 7.70 6.84 22.05
N ARG A 120 6.69 7.14 22.87
CA ARG A 120 6.65 6.75 24.29
C ARG A 120 6.58 5.23 24.43
N ILE A 121 5.79 4.54 23.60
CA ILE A 121 5.72 3.07 23.58
C ILE A 121 7.08 2.49 23.16
N LEU A 122 7.62 2.89 22.01
CA LEU A 122 8.87 2.35 21.46
C LEU A 122 10.05 2.57 22.41
N LYS A 123 10.18 3.76 23.02
CA LYS A 123 11.23 4.05 24.01
C LYS A 123 11.13 3.16 25.25
N LYS A 124 9.92 2.87 25.72
CA LYS A 124 9.71 1.97 26.87
C LYS A 124 10.07 0.53 26.52
N ILE A 125 9.68 0.05 25.34
CA ILE A 125 10.04 -1.28 24.85
C ILE A 125 11.57 -1.41 24.74
N CYS A 126 12.24 -0.50 24.03
CA CYS A 126 13.71 -0.47 23.91
C CYS A 126 14.40 -0.48 25.28
N LYS A 127 13.99 0.42 26.19
CA LYS A 127 14.60 0.52 27.52
C LYS A 127 14.46 -0.77 28.32
N ASN A 128 13.31 -1.44 28.23
CA ASN A 128 13.08 -2.67 28.97
C ASN A 128 13.84 -3.84 28.36
N ILE A 129 13.85 -4.01 27.03
CA ILE A 129 14.63 -5.06 26.36
C ILE A 129 16.12 -4.97 26.73
N LYS A 130 16.71 -3.77 26.66
CA LYS A 130 18.12 -3.55 27.06
C LYS A 130 18.41 -3.88 28.53
N ARG A 131 17.40 -3.98 29.40
CA ARG A 131 17.55 -4.25 30.83
C ARG A 131 17.26 -5.70 31.22
N SER A 132 16.39 -6.38 30.48
CA SER A 132 15.86 -7.68 30.87
C SER A 132 16.19 -8.81 29.91
N THR A 133 16.90 -8.54 28.81
CA THR A 133 17.32 -9.58 27.85
C THR A 133 18.75 -9.35 27.39
N ASP A 134 19.45 -10.43 27.06
CA ASP A 134 20.82 -10.40 26.53
C ASP A 134 20.87 -10.42 24.99
N PHE A 135 19.73 -10.36 24.31
CA PHE A 135 19.67 -10.33 22.85
C PHE A 135 20.37 -9.10 22.24
N LEU A 136 20.85 -9.24 21.01
CA LEU A 136 21.57 -8.18 20.29
C LEU A 136 20.64 -7.00 19.96
N LEU A 137 20.79 -5.91 20.72
CA LEU A 137 20.06 -4.66 20.55
C LEU A 137 21.02 -3.47 20.72
N GLU A 138 21.71 -3.10 19.65
CA GLU A 138 22.67 -1.98 19.65
C GLU A 138 21.95 -0.68 19.35
N ASP A 139 21.22 -0.64 18.24
CA ASP A 139 20.60 0.56 17.69
C ASP A 139 19.06 0.48 17.76
N CYS A 140 18.49 1.02 18.84
CA CYS A 140 17.04 1.00 19.02
C CYS A 140 16.26 1.70 17.89
N PRO A 141 16.67 2.86 17.37
CA PRO A 141 16.00 3.48 16.22
C PRO A 141 15.84 2.59 14.99
N SER A 142 16.81 1.75 14.63
CA SER A 142 16.67 0.82 13.48
C SER A 142 16.04 -0.52 13.86
N GLN A 143 16.17 -0.95 15.12
CA GLN A 143 15.67 -2.26 15.57
C GLN A 143 14.27 -2.22 16.17
N ILE A 144 13.84 -1.10 16.76
CA ILE A 144 12.55 -0.95 17.46
C ILE A 144 11.88 0.31 16.92
N GLN A 145 11.11 0.14 15.84
CA GLN A 145 10.55 1.25 15.08
C GLN A 145 9.16 0.93 14.54
N VAL A 146 8.44 1.99 14.14
CA VAL A 146 7.29 1.85 13.24
C VAL A 146 7.81 1.95 11.82
N ILE A 147 7.65 0.89 11.04
CA ILE A 147 8.02 0.89 9.63
C ILE A 147 6.93 1.56 8.79
N ASP A 148 7.34 2.31 7.78
CA ASP A 148 6.41 2.85 6.79
C ASP A 148 5.84 1.72 5.91
N GLY A 149 4.76 2.02 5.19
CA GLY A 149 4.04 1.01 4.41
C GLY A 149 4.83 0.50 3.21
N GLU A 150 5.68 1.33 2.59
CA GLU A 150 6.52 0.89 1.48
C GLU A 150 7.63 -0.04 1.96
N THR A 151 8.22 0.22 3.14
CA THR A 151 9.21 -0.69 3.75
C THR A 151 8.59 -2.05 4.03
N GLU A 152 7.36 -2.08 4.54
CA GLU A 152 6.57 -3.32 4.73
C GLU A 152 6.34 -4.04 3.39
N GLY A 153 5.95 -3.30 2.33
CA GLY A 153 5.76 -3.84 0.98
C GLY A 153 7.04 -4.41 0.35
N LEU A 154 8.17 -3.70 0.48
CA LEU A 154 9.48 -4.16 0.00
C LEU A 154 9.95 -5.41 0.72
N TYR A 155 9.76 -5.48 2.04
CA TYR A 155 10.05 -6.69 2.80
C TYR A 155 9.13 -7.85 2.41
N GLY A 156 7.87 -7.58 2.10
CA GLY A 156 6.96 -8.57 1.51
C GLY A 156 7.45 -9.10 0.17
N TRP A 157 7.86 -8.21 -0.73
CA TRP A 157 8.45 -8.55 -2.03
C TRP A 157 9.74 -9.36 -1.91
N LEU A 158 10.62 -9.00 -0.98
CA LEU A 158 11.82 -9.78 -0.65
C LEU A 158 11.45 -11.18 -0.14
N GLY A 159 10.49 -11.29 0.78
CA GLY A 159 10.03 -12.58 1.30
C GLY A 159 9.45 -13.47 0.21
N LEU A 160 8.59 -12.92 -0.65
CA LEU A 160 7.98 -13.61 -1.77
C LEU A 160 9.03 -14.17 -2.73
N ASN A 161 9.90 -13.30 -3.24
CA ASN A 161 10.87 -13.68 -4.26
C ASN A 161 11.98 -14.58 -3.73
N TYR A 162 12.28 -14.48 -2.43
CA TYR A 162 13.11 -15.45 -1.75
C TYR A 162 12.49 -16.85 -1.70
N LEU A 163 11.22 -16.95 -1.29
CA LEU A 163 10.52 -18.25 -1.25
C LEU A 163 10.33 -18.86 -2.62
N SER A 164 10.18 -18.04 -3.66
CA SER A 164 10.12 -18.46 -5.06
C SER A 164 11.50 -18.76 -5.67
N GLY A 165 12.60 -18.52 -4.96
CA GLY A 165 13.96 -18.82 -5.41
C GLY A 165 14.54 -17.84 -6.43
N HIS A 166 13.96 -16.65 -6.62
CA HIS A 166 14.41 -15.67 -7.63
C HIS A 166 15.69 -14.93 -7.27
N PHE A 167 16.20 -15.11 -6.05
CA PHE A 167 17.51 -14.58 -5.60
C PHE A 167 18.63 -15.63 -5.63
N ASN A 168 18.34 -16.81 -6.17
CA ASN A 168 19.31 -17.89 -6.34
C ASN A 168 19.90 -17.86 -7.75
N ASP A 169 21.11 -18.40 -7.89
CA ASP A 169 21.83 -18.48 -9.17
C ASP A 169 21.87 -17.13 -9.92
N TYR A 170 22.15 -16.05 -9.19
CA TYR A 170 22.09 -14.69 -9.74
C TYR A 170 23.22 -14.45 -10.75
N ASP A 171 22.86 -14.27 -12.01
CA ASP A 171 23.80 -13.98 -13.09
C ASP A 171 24.03 -12.47 -13.24
N THR A 172 25.21 -12.00 -12.84
CA THR A 172 25.60 -10.58 -12.94
C THR A 172 25.78 -10.08 -14.38
N SER A 173 25.86 -10.98 -15.36
CA SER A 173 25.96 -10.61 -16.78
C SER A 173 24.61 -10.23 -17.39
N ARG A 174 23.51 -10.61 -16.74
CA ARG A 174 22.15 -10.29 -17.19
C ARG A 174 21.70 -8.95 -16.64
N SER A 175 21.08 -8.16 -17.50
CA SER A 175 20.50 -6.86 -17.13
C SER A 175 19.13 -6.97 -16.44
N SER A 176 18.47 -8.12 -16.54
CA SER A 176 17.14 -8.34 -15.97
C SER A 176 16.95 -9.79 -15.52
N HIS A 177 16.27 -9.91 -14.38
CA HIS A 177 15.93 -11.16 -13.69
C HIS A 177 14.46 -11.10 -13.31
N PHE A 178 13.75 -12.20 -13.55
CA PHE A 178 12.32 -12.27 -13.28
C PHE A 178 12.06 -12.32 -11.76
N THR A 179 11.04 -11.59 -11.33
CA THR A 179 10.50 -11.61 -9.96
C THR A 179 8.99 -11.50 -10.00
N PHE A 180 8.31 -12.02 -8.97
CA PHE A 180 6.90 -11.76 -8.76
C PHE A 180 6.70 -10.38 -8.14
N GLY A 181 5.66 -9.68 -8.58
CA GLY A 181 5.07 -8.57 -7.86
C GLY A 181 4.35 -9.06 -6.60
N PHE A 182 4.44 -8.27 -5.55
CA PHE A 182 3.84 -8.51 -4.24
C PHE A 182 2.68 -7.55 -4.01
N MET A 183 1.54 -8.08 -3.59
CA MET A 183 0.40 -7.32 -3.13
C MET A 183 0.02 -7.77 -1.71
N ASP A 184 -0.23 -6.83 -0.81
CA ASP A 184 -0.70 -7.13 0.53
C ASP A 184 -1.89 -6.24 0.86
N MET A 185 -3.00 -6.85 1.29
CA MET A 185 -4.12 -6.13 1.85
C MET A 185 -4.25 -6.51 3.32
N GLY A 186 -3.64 -5.70 4.17
CA GLY A 186 -3.76 -5.82 5.61
C GLY A 186 -5.10 -5.28 6.12
N GLY A 187 -5.25 -5.25 7.44
CA GLY A 187 -6.44 -4.68 8.07
C GLY A 187 -6.53 -3.15 7.92
N ALA A 188 -5.39 -2.45 7.87
CA ALA A 188 -5.34 -0.99 7.87
C ALA A 188 -4.70 -0.33 6.66
N SER A 189 -3.86 -1.04 5.90
CA SER A 189 -3.26 -0.52 4.67
C SER A 189 -3.22 -1.60 3.59
N THR A 190 -3.03 -1.14 2.36
CA THR A 190 -2.73 -1.99 1.20
C THR A 190 -1.37 -1.60 0.64
N GLN A 191 -0.62 -2.55 0.10
CA GLN A 191 0.71 -2.36 -0.46
C GLN A 191 0.82 -3.05 -1.82
N ILE A 192 1.65 -2.46 -2.69
CA ILE A 192 2.12 -3.09 -3.92
C ILE A 192 3.63 -2.89 -4.04
N ALA A 193 4.35 -3.92 -4.49
CA ALA A 193 5.77 -3.83 -4.81
C ALA A 193 6.12 -4.75 -5.98
N PHE A 194 6.78 -4.25 -7.03
CA PHE A 194 7.18 -5.06 -8.17
C PHE A 194 8.39 -4.46 -8.90
N ALA A 195 9.14 -5.29 -9.61
CA ALA A 195 10.17 -4.83 -10.53
C ALA A 195 9.54 -4.64 -11.91
N PRO A 196 9.46 -3.40 -12.46
CA PRO A 196 8.83 -3.18 -13.76
C PRO A 196 9.55 -3.96 -14.87
N SER A 197 8.81 -4.82 -15.59
CA SER A 197 9.38 -5.61 -16.70
C SER A 197 9.42 -4.88 -18.04
N LEU A 198 8.59 -3.85 -18.23
CA LEU A 198 8.56 -3.05 -19.45
C LEU A 198 9.85 -2.26 -19.64
N SER A 199 10.47 -2.44 -20.81
CA SER A 199 11.73 -1.79 -21.15
C SER A 199 11.60 -0.26 -21.14
N GLY A 200 12.48 0.41 -20.40
CA GLY A 200 12.50 1.86 -20.27
C GLY A 200 11.67 2.43 -19.11
N GLU A 201 10.74 1.67 -18.51
CA GLU A 201 9.92 2.19 -17.40
C GLU A 201 10.73 2.51 -16.15
N VAL A 202 11.75 1.70 -15.83
CA VAL A 202 12.67 1.97 -14.70
C VAL A 202 13.45 3.27 -14.90
N GLU A 203 13.89 3.57 -16.12
CA GLU A 203 14.65 4.80 -16.41
C GLU A 203 13.72 6.01 -16.42
N LYS A 204 12.55 5.88 -17.04
CA LYS A 204 11.53 6.92 -17.13
C LYS A 204 11.02 7.35 -15.75
N HIS A 205 10.81 6.40 -14.86
CA HIS A 205 10.27 6.62 -13.51
C HIS A 205 11.34 6.45 -12.41
N ARG A 206 12.62 6.69 -12.74
CA ARG A 206 13.76 6.46 -11.84
C ARG A 206 13.61 7.13 -10.48
N ASP A 207 12.94 8.28 -10.44
CA ASP A 207 12.70 9.06 -9.23
C ASP A 207 11.71 8.40 -8.25
N ASP A 208 10.94 7.42 -8.70
CA ASP A 208 10.00 6.62 -7.90
C ASP A 208 10.47 5.18 -7.66
N ILE A 209 11.50 4.72 -8.38
CA ILE A 209 12.03 3.37 -8.20
C ILE A 209 13.02 3.34 -7.03
N THR A 210 12.81 2.38 -6.13
CA THR A 210 13.73 2.04 -5.04
C THR A 210 14.75 1.00 -5.52
N THR A 211 16.02 1.14 -5.13
CA THR A 211 17.04 0.12 -5.46
C THR A 211 17.37 -0.72 -4.23
N VAL A 212 17.24 -2.04 -4.35
CA VAL A 212 17.61 -3.01 -3.32
C VAL A 212 18.92 -3.68 -3.72
N TYR A 213 19.87 -3.71 -2.79
CA TYR A 213 21.12 -4.44 -2.92
C TYR A 213 21.11 -5.64 -1.98
N LEU A 214 21.36 -6.82 -2.52
CA LEU A 214 21.67 -8.04 -1.78
C LEU A 214 23.08 -8.52 -2.16
N LYS A 215 23.61 -9.45 -1.39
CA LYS A 215 24.82 -10.21 -1.70
C LYS A 215 24.51 -11.71 -1.77
N SER A 216 25.05 -12.37 -2.79
CA SER A 216 25.20 -13.82 -2.86
C SER A 216 26.31 -14.29 -1.90
N ILE A 217 26.35 -15.57 -1.55
CA ILE A 217 27.31 -16.13 -0.58
C ILE A 217 28.77 -15.91 -1.02
N ASN A 218 29.06 -15.97 -2.33
CA ASN A 218 30.38 -15.66 -2.90
C ASN A 218 30.76 -14.16 -2.85
N GLY A 219 29.82 -13.29 -2.45
CA GLY A 219 30.01 -11.84 -2.37
C GLY A 219 29.59 -11.05 -3.60
N GLU A 220 29.04 -11.70 -4.64
CA GLU A 220 28.46 -11.01 -5.78
C GLU A 220 27.27 -10.14 -5.36
N VAL A 221 27.21 -8.93 -5.92
CA VAL A 221 26.16 -7.97 -5.61
C VAL A 221 24.97 -8.21 -6.53
N GLN A 222 23.81 -8.43 -5.94
CA GLN A 222 22.54 -8.45 -6.66
C GLN A 222 21.88 -7.08 -6.57
N ARG A 223 21.49 -6.52 -7.70
CA ARG A 223 20.80 -5.23 -7.79
C ARG A 223 19.37 -5.46 -8.29
N TRP A 224 18.41 -4.92 -7.56
CA TRP A 224 16.98 -5.01 -7.88
C TRP A 224 16.36 -3.63 -7.87
N ASP A 225 15.72 -3.26 -8.97
CA ASP A 225 15.04 -1.98 -9.12
C ASP A 225 13.53 -2.22 -8.99
N VAL A 226 12.96 -1.75 -7.88
CA VAL A 226 11.62 -2.11 -7.40
C VAL A 226 10.79 -0.85 -7.20
N PHE A 227 9.64 -0.79 -7.85
CA PHE A 227 8.60 0.15 -7.50
C PHE A 227 7.86 -0.36 -6.26
N VAL A 228 7.54 0.54 -5.34
CA VAL A 228 6.73 0.21 -4.18
C VAL A 228 5.82 1.38 -3.82
N SER A 229 4.59 1.07 -3.45
CA SER A 229 3.67 2.06 -2.90
C SER A 229 2.72 1.47 -1.86
N THR A 230 2.07 2.35 -1.11
CA THR A 230 1.17 1.97 -0.02
C THR A 230 -0.01 2.92 0.10
N TRP A 231 -1.15 2.38 0.52
CA TRP A 231 -2.39 3.11 0.76
C TRP A 231 -2.84 2.91 2.21
N LEU A 232 -2.44 3.82 3.10
CA LEU A 232 -2.88 3.79 4.49
C LEU A 232 -4.37 4.18 4.59
N GLY A 233 -5.15 3.42 5.35
CA GLY A 233 -6.60 3.54 5.42
C GLY A 233 -7.37 2.78 4.34
N PHE A 234 -6.68 2.03 3.46
CA PHE A 234 -7.29 1.21 2.40
C PHE A 234 -7.20 -0.29 2.64
N GLY A 235 -6.64 -0.70 3.78
CA GLY A 235 -6.79 -2.08 4.26
C GLY A 235 -8.25 -2.40 4.59
N ALA A 236 -8.62 -3.67 4.57
CA ALA A 236 -10.04 -4.06 4.54
C ALA A 236 -10.87 -3.56 5.74
N ASN A 237 -10.30 -3.54 6.94
CA ASN A 237 -11.02 -3.09 8.14
C ASN A 237 -11.16 -1.56 8.19
N GLU A 238 -10.13 -0.82 7.78
CA GLU A 238 -10.21 0.65 7.72
C GLU A 238 -11.09 1.12 6.57
N ALA A 239 -11.06 0.42 5.42
CA ALA A 239 -12.01 0.63 4.34
C ALA A 239 -13.46 0.41 4.81
N ARG A 240 -13.71 -0.64 5.61
CA ARG A 240 -15.02 -0.91 6.22
C ARG A 240 -15.49 0.21 7.13
N LYS A 241 -14.60 0.73 7.99
CA LYS A 241 -14.92 1.87 8.86
C LYS A 241 -15.21 3.14 8.06
N ARG A 242 -14.38 3.45 7.05
CA ARG A 242 -14.58 4.59 6.13
C ARG A 242 -15.92 4.49 5.39
N TYR A 243 -16.28 3.28 4.96
CA TYR A 243 -17.57 3.01 4.33
C TYR A 243 -18.75 3.32 5.24
N LEU A 244 -18.75 2.79 6.47
CA LEU A 244 -19.84 3.05 7.43
C LEU A 244 -19.90 4.54 7.79
N ALA A 245 -18.76 5.20 7.96
CA ALA A 245 -18.70 6.65 8.18
C ALA A 245 -19.27 7.43 6.98
N GLN A 246 -18.99 7.00 5.74
CA GLN A 246 -19.56 7.60 4.53
C GLN A 246 -21.09 7.43 4.48
N LEU A 247 -21.62 6.27 4.85
CA LEU A 247 -23.07 6.06 4.94
C LEU A 247 -23.70 7.01 5.96
N ILE A 248 -23.10 7.17 7.14
CA ILE A 248 -23.57 8.10 8.18
C ILE A 248 -23.54 9.54 7.67
N ASN A 249 -22.43 9.97 7.06
CA ASN A 249 -22.30 11.33 6.55
C ASN A 249 -23.24 11.60 5.36
N SER A 250 -23.77 10.57 4.72
CA SER A 250 -24.78 10.70 3.65
C SER A 250 -26.23 10.76 4.15
N LEU A 251 -26.45 10.61 5.46
CA LEU A 251 -27.78 10.75 6.04
C LEU A 251 -28.29 12.20 5.85
N PRO A 252 -29.56 12.41 5.46
CA PRO A 252 -30.09 13.74 5.14
C PRO A 252 -29.84 14.80 6.20
N GLU A 253 -29.88 14.40 7.47
CA GLU A 253 -29.70 15.29 8.62
C GLU A 253 -28.28 15.87 8.69
N ASN A 254 -27.27 15.10 8.24
CA ASN A 254 -25.86 15.50 8.23
C ASN A 254 -25.45 16.26 6.96
N THR A 255 -26.40 16.53 6.04
CA THR A 255 -26.14 17.24 4.78
C THR A 255 -26.56 18.71 4.81
N ASN A 256 -27.09 19.20 5.94
CA ASN A 256 -27.54 20.58 6.10
C ASN A 256 -26.46 21.44 6.78
N ASP A 257 -26.23 22.66 6.29
CA ASP A 257 -25.27 23.64 6.84
C ASP A 257 -25.63 24.19 8.25
N ARG A 258 -26.61 23.59 8.93
CA ARG A 258 -26.91 23.93 10.32
C ARG A 258 -26.00 23.03 11.16
N ASP A 259 -25.16 23.61 12.01
CA ASP A 259 -24.25 22.93 12.97
C ASP A 259 -24.99 22.06 14.02
N ASP A 260 -26.09 21.44 13.63
CA ASP A 260 -27.01 20.65 14.43
C ASP A 260 -26.97 19.20 13.90
N ASP A 261 -25.76 18.61 13.88
CA ASP A 261 -25.51 17.17 13.69
C ASP A 261 -26.20 16.40 14.85
N ASP A 262 -27.53 16.39 14.88
CA ASP A 262 -28.33 15.85 15.98
C ASP A 262 -28.32 14.30 16.00
N PHE A 263 -27.93 13.69 14.87
CA PHE A 263 -27.96 12.25 14.59
C PHE A 263 -29.31 11.63 14.99
N SER A 264 -30.42 12.27 14.62
CA SER A 264 -31.78 11.76 14.88
C SER A 264 -32.02 10.39 14.22
N THR A 265 -31.41 10.13 13.05
CA THR A 265 -31.38 8.79 12.43
C THR A 265 -30.19 7.97 12.95
N LEU A 266 -30.47 6.98 13.80
CA LEU A 266 -29.46 6.05 14.36
C LEU A 266 -29.49 4.66 13.73
N GLN A 267 -30.25 4.45 12.66
CA GLN A 267 -30.32 3.17 11.95
C GLN A 267 -29.77 3.33 10.54
N LEU A 268 -28.79 2.49 10.20
CA LEU A 268 -28.15 2.43 8.89
C LEU A 268 -28.56 1.17 8.15
N SER A 269 -28.87 1.30 6.86
CA SER A 269 -29.07 0.16 5.96
C SER A 269 -27.79 -0.08 5.18
N ASP A 270 -27.26 -1.30 5.28
CA ASP A 270 -25.96 -1.67 4.74
C ASP A 270 -26.08 -2.76 3.65
N PRO A 271 -25.92 -2.42 2.36
CA PRO A 271 -25.93 -3.41 1.28
C PRO A 271 -24.72 -4.35 1.29
N CYS A 272 -23.63 -3.96 1.94
CA CYS A 272 -22.39 -4.73 2.04
C CYS A 272 -22.36 -5.68 3.24
N MET A 273 -23.46 -5.81 3.97
CA MET A 273 -23.61 -6.75 5.08
C MET A 273 -24.75 -7.73 4.77
N PRO A 274 -24.62 -9.03 5.11
CA PRO A 274 -25.63 -10.03 4.78
C PRO A 274 -27.03 -9.67 5.28
N LYS A 275 -28.05 -10.13 4.55
CA LYS A 275 -29.42 -9.70 4.76
C LYS A 275 -29.93 -10.09 6.15
N LYS A 276 -30.57 -9.15 6.85
CA LYS A 276 -31.04 -9.26 8.26
C LYS A 276 -29.93 -9.41 9.31
N CYS A 277 -28.64 -9.38 8.94
CA CYS A 277 -27.56 -9.27 9.92
C CYS A 277 -27.69 -7.93 10.66
N ASN A 278 -27.43 -7.92 11.96
CA ASN A 278 -27.57 -6.71 12.78
C ASN A 278 -26.30 -6.52 13.62
N THR A 279 -25.69 -5.36 13.47
CA THR A 279 -24.48 -4.98 14.20
C THR A 279 -24.60 -3.53 14.71
N SER A 280 -23.52 -3.00 15.26
CA SER A 280 -23.48 -1.62 15.73
C SER A 280 -22.15 -0.98 15.45
N PHE A 281 -22.16 0.30 15.12
CA PHE A 281 -20.97 1.08 14.83
C PHE A 281 -20.98 2.38 15.62
N ASP A 282 -19.90 2.66 16.33
CA ASP A 282 -19.75 3.89 17.11
C ASP A 282 -19.05 4.96 16.26
N PHE A 283 -19.66 6.13 16.13
CA PHE A 283 -19.15 7.27 15.36
C PHE A 283 -19.51 8.58 16.05
N LYS A 284 -18.54 9.50 16.21
CA LYS A 284 -18.70 10.79 16.91
C LYS A 284 -19.48 10.68 18.24
N SER A 285 -19.12 9.70 19.09
CA SER A 285 -19.78 9.42 20.39
C SER A 285 -21.25 9.00 20.33
N LYS A 286 -21.76 8.63 19.15
CA LYS A 286 -23.09 8.05 18.94
C LYS A 286 -22.95 6.59 18.48
N ARG A 287 -23.91 5.76 18.88
CA ARG A 287 -23.97 4.35 18.48
C ARG A 287 -25.07 4.16 17.44
N PHE A 288 -24.67 3.75 16.23
CA PHE A 288 -25.56 3.45 15.13
C PHE A 288 -25.87 1.96 15.10
N LYS A 289 -27.13 1.61 14.89
CA LYS A 289 -27.57 0.25 14.59
C LYS A 289 -27.44 0.02 13.09
N VAL A 290 -26.67 -0.99 12.68
CA VAL A 290 -26.44 -1.31 11.28
C VAL A 290 -27.25 -2.55 10.92
N LEU A 291 -28.11 -2.44 9.92
CA LEU A 291 -28.95 -3.52 9.41
C LEU A 291 -28.52 -3.90 8.00
N GLY A 292 -28.16 -5.16 7.79
CA GLY A 292 -27.71 -5.67 6.51
C GLY A 292 -28.89 -5.90 5.56
N THR A 293 -28.78 -5.40 4.33
CA THR A 293 -29.79 -5.61 3.28
C THR A 293 -29.37 -6.68 2.29
N GLY A 294 -28.09 -7.09 2.27
CA GLY A 294 -27.55 -8.14 1.43
C GLY A 294 -27.78 -7.89 -0.06
N ASN A 295 -27.12 -6.86 -0.61
CA ASN A 295 -27.26 -6.49 -2.02
C ASN A 295 -25.89 -6.31 -2.65
N TYR A 296 -25.40 -7.37 -3.30
CA TYR A 296 -24.11 -7.41 -3.97
C TYR A 296 -23.88 -6.22 -4.93
N GLU A 297 -24.83 -5.95 -5.82
CA GLU A 297 -24.68 -4.93 -6.86
C GLU A 297 -24.64 -3.51 -6.27
N GLN A 298 -25.44 -3.26 -5.24
CA GLN A 298 -25.44 -1.98 -4.53
C GLN A 298 -24.17 -1.84 -3.68
N CYS A 299 -23.71 -2.92 -3.05
CA CYS A 299 -22.47 -2.93 -2.29
C CYS A 299 -21.30 -2.49 -3.17
N LEU A 300 -21.05 -3.21 -4.28
CA LEU A 300 -19.96 -2.95 -5.20
C LEU A 300 -19.93 -1.49 -5.68
N LYS A 301 -21.10 -0.92 -6.00
CA LYS A 301 -21.22 0.50 -6.41
C LYS A 301 -20.99 1.47 -5.26
N SER A 302 -21.48 1.16 -4.07
CA SER A 302 -21.39 2.06 -2.90
C SER A 302 -19.97 2.19 -2.34
N ILE A 303 -19.12 1.18 -2.56
CA ILE A 303 -17.72 1.18 -2.12
C ILE A 303 -16.76 1.76 -3.16
N TYR A 304 -17.16 1.90 -4.44
CA TYR A 304 -16.34 2.49 -5.50
C TYR A 304 -15.74 3.86 -5.14
N PRO A 305 -16.51 4.81 -4.56
CA PRO A 305 -15.95 6.11 -4.16
C PRO A 305 -14.81 6.04 -3.14
N LEU A 306 -14.70 4.96 -2.35
CA LEU A 306 -13.63 4.80 -1.35
C LEU A 306 -12.24 4.68 -1.98
N LEU A 307 -12.15 4.32 -3.27
CA LEU A 307 -10.90 4.30 -4.03
C LEU A 307 -10.36 5.71 -4.29
N LEU A 308 -11.19 6.76 -4.23
CA LEU A 308 -10.78 8.14 -4.48
C LEU A 308 -10.12 8.35 -5.86
N LYS A 309 -10.60 7.66 -6.91
CA LYS A 309 -10.10 7.80 -8.29
C LYS A 309 -10.36 9.17 -8.93
N HIS A 310 -11.08 10.06 -8.25
CA HIS A 310 -11.32 11.43 -8.69
C HIS A 310 -10.19 12.39 -8.30
N LEU A 311 -9.25 11.94 -7.45
CA LEU A 311 -8.10 12.75 -7.08
C LEU A 311 -7.18 12.96 -8.29
N PRO A 312 -6.61 14.16 -8.47
CA PRO A 312 -5.77 14.47 -9.62
C PRO A 312 -4.50 13.62 -9.61
N CYS A 313 -4.13 13.12 -10.79
CA CYS A 313 -2.88 12.43 -11.01
C CYS A 313 -1.78 13.45 -11.36
N ILE A 314 -0.71 13.49 -10.57
CA ILE A 314 0.40 14.44 -10.78
C ILE A 314 1.29 13.96 -11.93
N ASP A 315 1.51 12.65 -12.04
CA ASP A 315 2.26 12.00 -13.10
C ASP A 315 1.56 10.70 -13.52
N GLU A 316 1.23 10.57 -14.80
CA GLU A 316 0.46 9.43 -15.32
C GLU A 316 1.39 8.26 -15.70
N PRO A 317 0.98 7.00 -15.48
CA PRO A 317 -0.34 6.58 -14.99
C PRO A 317 -0.47 6.62 -13.46
N CYS A 318 -1.68 6.90 -12.96
CA CYS A 318 -2.01 6.71 -11.54
C CYS A 318 -2.93 5.52 -11.31
N LEU A 319 -2.77 4.91 -10.13
CA LEU A 319 -3.72 3.98 -9.55
C LEU A 319 -4.83 4.77 -8.85
N PHE A 320 -5.42 4.18 -7.81
CA PHE A 320 -6.38 4.86 -6.96
C PHE A 320 -5.70 5.79 -5.93
N ASN A 321 -6.48 6.71 -5.34
CA ASN A 321 -5.99 7.76 -4.45
C ASN A 321 -4.95 8.72 -5.07
N GLY A 322 -4.90 8.85 -6.40
CA GLY A 322 -3.97 9.75 -7.09
C GLY A 322 -2.49 9.33 -7.00
N VAL A 323 -2.23 8.07 -6.65
CA VAL A 323 -0.87 7.54 -6.48
C VAL A 323 -0.31 7.13 -7.83
N HIS A 324 0.81 7.76 -8.23
CA HIS A 324 1.54 7.43 -9.44
C HIS A 324 2.10 5.99 -9.40
N THR A 325 2.17 5.34 -10.55
CA THR A 325 2.86 4.06 -10.74
C THR A 325 3.56 4.02 -12.10
N PRO A 326 4.70 3.32 -12.23
CA PRO A 326 5.14 2.83 -13.54
C PRO A 326 4.04 1.99 -14.18
N GLN A 327 4.03 1.96 -15.51
CA GLN A 327 3.07 1.16 -16.24
C GLN A 327 3.27 -0.33 -15.91
N MET A 328 2.24 -0.94 -15.34
CA MET A 328 2.23 -2.38 -15.06
C MET A 328 1.88 -3.15 -16.32
N ASP A 329 2.70 -4.15 -16.64
CA ASP A 329 2.39 -5.12 -17.66
C ASP A 329 1.97 -6.43 -16.99
N PHE A 330 0.69 -6.58 -16.65
CA PHE A 330 0.19 -7.80 -15.98
C PHE A 330 0.47 -9.10 -16.74
N TYR A 331 0.82 -9.03 -18.04
CA TYR A 331 1.26 -10.20 -18.78
C TYR A 331 2.65 -10.69 -18.36
N ASN A 332 3.58 -9.78 -18.10
CA ASN A 332 4.96 -10.09 -17.71
C ASN A 332 5.19 -9.93 -16.20
N ASP A 333 4.60 -8.91 -15.60
CA ASP A 333 4.54 -8.66 -14.16
C ASP A 333 3.47 -9.56 -13.52
N LYS A 334 3.89 -10.70 -12.97
CA LYS A 334 3.00 -11.64 -12.28
C LYS A 334 2.87 -11.26 -10.83
N PHE A 335 1.65 -11.21 -10.28
CA PHE A 335 1.41 -10.76 -8.90
C PHE A 335 0.95 -11.88 -7.97
N VAL A 336 1.46 -11.83 -6.73
CA VAL A 336 1.00 -12.67 -5.62
C VAL A 336 0.44 -11.78 -4.51
N GLY A 337 -0.83 -12.03 -4.17
CA GLY A 337 -1.54 -11.37 -3.08
C GLY A 337 -1.52 -12.18 -1.79
N THR A 338 -1.20 -11.55 -0.66
CA THR A 338 -1.31 -12.15 0.68
C THR A 338 -2.36 -11.44 1.55
N SER A 339 -2.50 -11.87 2.80
CA SER A 339 -3.46 -11.35 3.77
C SER A 339 -4.91 -11.42 3.25
N GLU A 340 -5.64 -10.31 3.14
CA GLU A 340 -7.06 -10.38 2.76
C GLU A 340 -7.32 -10.89 1.36
N TYR A 341 -6.35 -10.81 0.45
CA TYR A 341 -6.45 -11.48 -0.84
C TYR A 341 -6.59 -13.00 -0.69
N TRP A 342 -5.98 -13.58 0.35
CA TRP A 342 -6.10 -15.00 0.68
C TRP A 342 -7.27 -15.28 1.63
N TYR A 343 -7.37 -14.60 2.78
CA TYR A 343 -8.37 -14.95 3.81
C TYR A 343 -9.78 -14.88 3.26
N THR A 344 -10.09 -13.83 2.50
CA THR A 344 -11.42 -13.69 1.92
C THR A 344 -11.70 -14.75 0.84
N ALA A 345 -10.75 -15.05 -0.03
CA ALA A 345 -10.92 -16.05 -1.10
C ALA A 345 -10.94 -17.49 -0.58
N ASN A 346 -10.02 -17.83 0.32
CA ASN A 346 -9.85 -19.19 0.81
C ASN A 346 -10.80 -19.54 1.96
N ASP A 347 -10.86 -18.70 3.00
CA ASP A 347 -11.51 -19.11 4.25
C ASP A 347 -13.05 -19.06 4.16
N ILE A 348 -13.57 -18.28 3.21
CA ILE A 348 -15.02 -18.16 2.97
C ILE A 348 -15.43 -18.96 1.72
N PHE A 349 -14.73 -18.76 0.59
CA PHE A 349 -15.15 -19.29 -0.70
C PHE A 349 -14.38 -20.52 -1.16
N LYS A 350 -13.28 -20.89 -0.49
CA LYS A 350 -12.39 -22.00 -0.88
C LYS A 350 -11.83 -21.83 -2.30
N LEU A 351 -11.60 -20.58 -2.69
CA LEU A 351 -11.05 -20.15 -3.99
C LEU A 351 -9.64 -19.55 -3.85
N GLY A 352 -8.88 -19.96 -2.84
CA GLY A 352 -7.48 -19.56 -2.69
C GLY A 352 -6.60 -20.07 -3.84
N GLY A 353 -5.45 -19.42 -4.06
CA GLY A 353 -4.53 -19.77 -5.15
C GLY A 353 -4.80 -18.94 -6.41
N VAL A 354 -4.80 -19.62 -7.56
CA VAL A 354 -5.00 -18.97 -8.87
C VAL A 354 -6.34 -18.26 -8.92
N TYR A 355 -6.31 -16.96 -9.19
CA TYR A 355 -7.50 -16.13 -9.18
C TYR A 355 -8.30 -16.22 -10.47
N ASP A 356 -9.61 -16.40 -10.32
CA ASP A 356 -10.60 -16.47 -11.39
C ASP A 356 -11.73 -15.49 -11.06
N PHE A 357 -11.83 -14.41 -11.84
CA PHE A 357 -12.78 -13.34 -11.58
C PHE A 357 -14.22 -13.83 -11.62
N GLU A 358 -14.59 -14.66 -12.61
CA GLU A 358 -15.98 -15.11 -12.77
C GLU A 358 -16.41 -15.98 -11.60
N LYS A 359 -15.56 -16.94 -11.21
CA LYS A 359 -15.85 -17.82 -10.04
C LYS A 359 -15.91 -17.04 -8.75
N PHE A 360 -14.93 -16.18 -8.50
CA PHE A 360 -14.88 -15.39 -7.26
C PHE A 360 -16.08 -14.46 -7.18
N SER A 361 -16.35 -13.65 -8.22
CA SER A 361 -17.50 -12.75 -8.29
C SER A 361 -18.85 -13.47 -8.09
N ALA A 362 -19.02 -14.67 -8.67
CA ALA A 362 -20.24 -15.46 -8.49
C ALA A 362 -20.45 -15.89 -7.02
N HIS A 363 -19.41 -16.40 -6.34
CA HIS A 363 -19.49 -16.81 -4.94
C HIS A 363 -19.70 -15.62 -4.00
N VAL A 364 -19.07 -14.48 -4.28
CA VAL A 364 -19.30 -13.24 -3.54
C VAL A 364 -20.76 -12.81 -3.67
N LYS A 365 -21.31 -12.85 -4.88
CA LYS A 365 -22.72 -12.50 -5.14
C LYS A 365 -23.69 -13.41 -4.41
N GLU A 366 -23.45 -14.72 -4.41
CA GLU A 366 -24.24 -15.70 -3.68
C GLU A 366 -24.23 -15.40 -2.18
N PHE A 367 -23.04 -15.35 -1.57
CA PHE A 367 -22.88 -15.10 -0.14
C PHE A 367 -23.48 -13.75 0.31
N CYS A 368 -23.24 -12.67 -0.45
CA CYS A 368 -23.76 -11.35 -0.11
C CYS A 368 -25.28 -11.27 -0.12
N ASN A 369 -25.95 -12.05 -0.97
CA ASN A 369 -27.40 -12.02 -1.12
C ASN A 369 -28.13 -13.03 -0.21
N SER A 370 -27.40 -13.93 0.47
CA SER A 370 -27.94 -14.87 1.45
C SER A 370 -28.49 -14.16 2.70
N ASP A 371 -29.50 -14.78 3.31
CA ASP A 371 -30.01 -14.36 4.61
C ASP A 371 -28.99 -14.74 5.71
N TRP A 372 -28.86 -13.91 6.74
CA TRP A 372 -27.88 -14.10 7.82
C TRP A 372 -28.05 -15.43 8.56
N GLU A 373 -29.29 -15.88 8.72
CA GLU A 373 -29.62 -17.18 9.34
C GLU A 373 -28.97 -18.35 8.57
N GLU A 374 -29.02 -18.32 7.24
CA GLU A 374 -28.40 -19.33 6.39
C GLU A 374 -26.87 -19.36 6.55
N ILE A 375 -26.24 -18.17 6.60
CA ILE A 375 -24.79 -18.06 6.84
C ILE A 375 -24.44 -18.62 8.23
N GLN A 376 -25.26 -18.35 9.25
CA GLN A 376 -25.04 -18.91 10.60
C GLN A 376 -25.21 -20.44 10.62
N GLU A 377 -26.19 -21.00 9.92
CA GLU A 377 -26.34 -22.45 9.77
C GLU A 377 -25.14 -23.07 9.05
N ASN A 378 -24.68 -22.45 7.96
CA ASN A 378 -23.53 -22.92 7.20
C ASN A 378 -22.24 -22.86 8.03
N ARG A 379 -22.11 -21.83 8.89
CA ARG A 379 -21.03 -21.76 9.89
C ARG A 379 -21.09 -22.94 10.86
N GLN A 380 -22.26 -23.25 11.41
CA GLN A 380 -22.43 -24.39 12.33
C GLN A 380 -22.12 -25.74 11.68
N LYS A 381 -22.33 -25.85 10.36
CA LYS A 381 -21.95 -27.02 9.53
C LYS A 381 -20.45 -27.05 9.17
N GLY A 382 -19.66 -26.08 9.63
CA GLY A 382 -18.21 -26.03 9.40
C GLY A 382 -17.79 -25.51 8.01
N LEU A 383 -18.68 -24.84 7.25
CA LEU A 383 -18.35 -24.40 5.90
C LEU A 383 -17.29 -23.28 5.85
N TYR A 384 -17.09 -22.54 6.95
CA TYR A 384 -16.26 -21.33 7.01
C TYR A 384 -15.09 -21.41 8.01
N HIS A 385 -14.43 -22.57 8.13
CA HIS A 385 -13.22 -22.77 8.97
C HIS A 385 -13.35 -22.22 10.41
N ASP A 386 -14.53 -22.36 11.03
CA ASP A 386 -14.84 -21.86 12.38
C ASP A 386 -14.61 -20.35 12.59
N LEU A 387 -14.64 -19.56 11.52
CA LEU A 387 -14.45 -18.11 11.56
C LEU A 387 -15.38 -17.44 12.58
N PRO A 388 -14.93 -16.39 13.30
CA PRO A 388 -15.77 -15.61 14.19
C PRO A 388 -16.97 -14.99 13.47
N VAL A 389 -18.08 -14.84 14.19
CA VAL A 389 -19.33 -14.30 13.63
C VAL A 389 -19.15 -12.88 13.12
N GLU A 390 -18.35 -12.07 13.82
CA GLU A 390 -18.02 -10.70 13.43
C GLU A 390 -17.28 -10.65 12.10
N PHE A 391 -16.43 -11.66 11.81
CA PHE A 391 -15.73 -11.73 10.54
C PHE A 391 -16.69 -12.02 9.39
N LEU A 392 -17.61 -12.98 9.57
CA LEU A 392 -18.63 -13.32 8.58
C LEU A 392 -19.59 -12.17 8.27
N ALA A 393 -19.88 -11.32 9.26
CA ALA A 393 -20.72 -10.15 9.05
C ALA A 393 -20.09 -9.15 8.06
N ASP A 394 -18.76 -8.97 8.12
CA ASP A 394 -18.02 -8.05 7.25
C ASP A 394 -17.51 -8.71 5.95
N SER A 395 -17.61 -10.03 5.82
CA SER A 395 -17.12 -10.80 4.67
C SER A 395 -17.64 -10.30 3.31
N CYS A 396 -18.93 -9.93 3.23
CA CYS A 396 -19.49 -9.40 1.98
C CYS A 396 -18.81 -8.09 1.56
N PHE A 397 -18.60 -7.16 2.50
CA PHE A 397 -17.84 -5.94 2.24
C PHE A 397 -16.41 -6.24 1.80
N LYS A 398 -15.71 -7.09 2.56
CA LYS A 398 -14.28 -7.38 2.32
C LYS A 398 -14.05 -8.03 0.94
N ALA A 399 -14.92 -8.94 0.54
CA ALA A 399 -14.84 -9.58 -0.76
C ALA A 399 -15.11 -8.62 -1.92
N ASN A 400 -16.10 -7.75 -1.78
CA ASN A 400 -16.32 -6.67 -2.75
C ASN A 400 -15.16 -5.66 -2.76
N TRP A 401 -14.54 -5.41 -1.61
CA TRP A 401 -13.37 -4.53 -1.51
C TRP A 401 -12.16 -5.13 -2.22
N VAL A 402 -11.91 -6.43 -2.09
CA VAL A 402 -10.88 -7.15 -2.87
C VAL A 402 -11.14 -7.02 -4.37
N LEU A 403 -12.38 -7.27 -4.84
CA LEU A 403 -12.76 -7.08 -6.25
C LEU A 403 -12.45 -5.66 -6.73
N ASN A 404 -12.90 -4.67 -5.97
CA ASN A 404 -12.79 -3.27 -6.33
C ASN A 404 -11.33 -2.79 -6.35
N VAL A 405 -10.52 -3.18 -5.35
CA VAL A 405 -9.09 -2.83 -5.31
C VAL A 405 -8.32 -3.51 -6.45
N LEU A 406 -8.55 -4.80 -6.73
CA LEU A 406 -7.84 -5.49 -7.81
C LEU A 406 -8.16 -4.89 -9.18
N HIS A 407 -9.46 -4.79 -9.51
CA HIS A 407 -9.88 -4.45 -10.87
C HIS A 407 -10.01 -2.95 -11.11
N GLU A 408 -10.68 -2.23 -10.21
CA GLU A 408 -10.89 -0.79 -10.37
C GLU A 408 -9.73 0.02 -9.79
N GLY A 409 -9.06 -0.49 -8.75
CA GLY A 409 -7.92 0.15 -8.11
C GLY A 409 -6.63 -0.04 -8.88
N PHE A 410 -6.16 -1.28 -8.98
CA PHE A 410 -4.89 -1.64 -9.62
C PHE A 410 -5.01 -1.87 -11.13
N GLY A 411 -6.22 -1.97 -11.67
CA GLY A 411 -6.41 -2.18 -13.11
C GLY A 411 -6.11 -3.61 -13.55
N LEU A 412 -6.15 -4.60 -12.64
CA LEU A 412 -5.97 -6.00 -12.99
C LEU A 412 -7.03 -6.40 -14.03
N PRO A 413 -6.66 -6.89 -15.22
CA PRO A 413 -7.63 -7.31 -16.23
C PRO A 413 -8.50 -8.48 -15.75
N ARG A 414 -9.79 -8.48 -16.12
CA ARG A 414 -10.71 -9.59 -15.87
C ARG A 414 -10.62 -10.59 -17.00
N ALA A 415 -9.85 -11.65 -16.78
CA ALA A 415 -9.74 -12.78 -17.71
C ALA A 415 -11.12 -13.25 -18.19
N GLY A 416 -11.28 -13.41 -19.52
CA GLY A 416 -12.53 -13.85 -20.15
C GLY A 416 -13.57 -12.76 -20.43
N ILE A 417 -13.47 -11.59 -19.76
CA ILE A 417 -14.38 -10.44 -19.96
C ILE A 417 -13.69 -9.33 -20.71
N ASP A 418 -12.53 -8.91 -20.22
CA ASP A 418 -11.69 -7.94 -20.89
C ASP A 418 -11.00 -8.66 -22.07
N LYS A 419 -10.87 -7.99 -23.22
CA LYS A 419 -10.22 -8.55 -24.41
C LYS A 419 -8.73 -8.76 -24.11
N ILE A 420 -8.39 -9.94 -23.60
CA ILE A 420 -7.03 -10.37 -23.35
C ILE A 420 -6.79 -11.53 -24.32
N ASP A 421 -6.00 -11.27 -25.36
CA ASP A 421 -5.56 -12.33 -26.26
C ASP A 421 -4.43 -13.10 -25.54
N ASP A 422 -4.64 -14.41 -25.38
CA ASP A 422 -3.66 -15.40 -24.88
C ASP A 422 -3.07 -15.09 -23.49
N ILE A 423 -3.73 -15.53 -22.41
CA ILE A 423 -3.11 -15.55 -21.08
C ILE A 423 -2.09 -16.70 -21.12
N GLY A 424 -0.80 -16.38 -21.17
CA GLY A 424 0.27 -17.38 -21.20
C GLY A 424 0.20 -18.39 -20.04
N GLN A 425 1.16 -19.30 -19.93
CA GLN A 425 1.11 -20.45 -19.01
C GLN A 425 0.97 -20.12 -17.50
N HIS A 426 1.08 -18.85 -17.09
CA HIS A 426 1.02 -18.42 -15.69
C HIS A 426 -0.06 -17.37 -15.42
N PRO A 427 -0.80 -17.49 -14.30
CA PRO A 427 -1.90 -16.61 -13.97
C PRO A 427 -1.42 -15.18 -13.68
N LEU A 428 -2.22 -14.18 -14.06
CA LEU A 428 -1.91 -12.75 -13.84
C LEU A 428 -1.80 -12.43 -12.34
N PHE A 429 -2.64 -13.06 -11.54
CA PHE A 429 -2.71 -12.89 -10.09
C PHE A 429 -3.02 -14.23 -9.41
N GLN A 430 -2.41 -14.44 -8.25
CA GLN A 430 -2.76 -15.54 -7.35
C GLN A 430 -2.74 -15.06 -5.90
N SER A 431 -3.64 -15.58 -5.08
CA SER A 431 -3.60 -15.40 -3.64
C SER A 431 -2.79 -16.52 -2.99
N ALA A 432 -1.98 -16.21 -1.98
CA ALA A 432 -1.20 -17.20 -1.26
C ALA A 432 -0.94 -16.78 0.20
N VAL A 433 -1.06 -17.74 1.12
CA VAL A 433 -0.53 -17.62 2.49
C VAL A 433 0.82 -18.33 2.65
N LYS A 434 1.09 -19.33 1.82
CA LYS A 434 2.34 -20.10 1.79
C LYS A 434 2.89 -20.16 0.38
N ILE A 435 4.21 -20.10 0.25
CA ILE A 435 4.94 -20.35 -0.99
C ILE A 435 5.94 -21.47 -0.70
N ASN A 436 5.90 -22.54 -1.49
CA ASN A 436 6.71 -23.74 -1.27
C ASN A 436 6.61 -24.25 0.18
N GLU A 437 5.37 -24.39 0.67
CA GLU A 437 4.98 -24.86 2.02
C GLU A 437 5.37 -23.94 3.20
N ARG A 438 6.05 -22.82 2.94
CA ARG A 438 6.50 -21.85 3.96
C ARG A 438 5.61 -20.61 3.99
N GLU A 439 5.34 -20.09 5.19
CA GLU A 439 4.50 -18.89 5.38
C GLU A 439 5.11 -17.66 4.67
N LEU A 440 4.30 -16.99 3.85
CA LEU A 440 4.68 -15.73 3.21
C LEU A 440 4.46 -14.58 4.19
N SER A 441 5.55 -14.02 4.69
CA SER A 441 5.54 -12.89 5.62
C SER A 441 6.64 -11.89 5.27
N TRP A 442 6.35 -10.59 5.37
CA TRP A 442 7.37 -9.54 5.23
C TRP A 442 8.51 -9.70 6.25
N THR A 443 8.26 -10.34 7.40
CA THR A 443 9.30 -10.61 8.40
C THR A 443 10.45 -11.46 7.85
N LEU A 444 10.18 -12.34 6.88
CA LEU A 444 11.18 -13.12 6.16
C LEU A 444 12.09 -12.23 5.29
N GLY A 445 11.52 -11.25 4.60
CA GLY A 445 12.31 -10.28 3.83
C GLY A 445 13.19 -9.40 4.72
N ARG A 446 12.68 -9.01 5.90
CA ARG A 446 13.49 -8.26 6.89
C ARG A 446 14.71 -9.07 7.34
N ILE A 447 14.54 -10.35 7.65
CA ILE A 447 15.65 -11.18 8.12
C ILE A 447 16.59 -11.58 6.97
N LEU A 448 16.08 -11.77 5.76
CA LEU A 448 16.88 -11.98 4.55
C LEU A 448 17.84 -10.82 4.31
N LEU A 449 17.32 -9.58 4.36
CA LEU A 449 18.13 -8.39 4.19
C LEU A 449 19.24 -8.31 5.26
N TYR A 450 18.95 -8.75 6.48
CA TYR A 450 19.96 -8.85 7.55
C TYR A 450 20.99 -9.95 7.29
N ALA A 451 20.56 -11.17 6.98
CA ALA A 451 21.45 -12.28 6.70
C ALA A 451 22.40 -11.96 5.54
N SER A 452 21.86 -11.40 4.46
CA SER A 452 22.62 -10.96 3.29
C SER A 452 23.60 -9.82 3.64
N GLY A 453 23.19 -8.89 4.50
CA GLY A 453 24.03 -7.77 4.93
C GLY A 453 25.24 -8.15 5.79
N ASN A 454 25.26 -9.36 6.34
CA ASN A 454 26.38 -9.89 7.11
C ASN A 454 27.39 -10.68 6.25
N ILE A 455 27.20 -10.74 4.92
CA ILE A 455 28.16 -11.38 4.02
C ILE A 455 29.37 -10.47 3.84
N LEU A 456 30.53 -10.96 4.30
CA LEU A 456 31.81 -10.24 4.22
C LEU A 456 32.57 -10.49 2.90
N ALA A 457 32.16 -11.47 2.10
CA ALA A 457 32.75 -11.75 0.81
C ALA A 457 32.45 -10.64 -0.22
N GLY A 458 33.27 -10.58 -1.26
CA GLY A 458 33.16 -9.60 -2.35
C GLY A 458 33.75 -8.23 -2.00
N THR A 459 33.49 -7.24 -2.86
CA THR A 459 33.96 -5.87 -2.61
C THR A 459 33.12 -5.18 -1.54
N ASN A 460 33.73 -4.19 -0.87
CA ASN A 460 33.06 -3.34 0.12
C ASN A 460 32.44 -2.08 -0.52
N ASP A 461 32.44 -2.00 -1.85
CA ASP A 461 32.00 -0.81 -2.58
C ASP A 461 30.48 -0.64 -2.53
N VAL A 462 29.75 -1.75 -2.36
CA VAL A 462 28.28 -1.75 -2.25
C VAL A 462 27.86 -2.29 -0.88
N THR A 463 27.07 -1.47 -0.18
CA THR A 463 26.45 -1.85 1.08
C THR A 463 25.09 -2.47 0.82
N VAL A 464 24.86 -3.68 1.35
CA VAL A 464 23.54 -4.35 1.32
C VAL A 464 22.51 -3.51 2.05
N GLY A 465 21.35 -3.33 1.42
CA GLY A 465 20.29 -2.50 1.95
C GLY A 465 19.38 -1.95 0.86
N VAL A 466 18.54 -1.01 1.26
CA VAL A 466 17.54 -0.37 0.39
C VAL A 466 17.89 1.10 0.24
N VAL A 467 18.17 1.52 -0.99
CA VAL A 467 18.31 2.92 -1.39
C VAL A 467 16.92 3.43 -1.80
N PRO A 468 16.30 4.31 -1.00
CA PRO A 468 14.98 4.85 -1.33
C PRO A 468 15.01 5.67 -2.61
N SER A 469 13.86 5.76 -3.29
CA SER A 469 13.69 6.62 -4.46
C SER A 469 13.92 8.10 -4.12
N SER A 470 14.29 8.91 -5.12
CA SER A 470 14.57 10.33 -4.89
C SER A 470 13.33 11.09 -4.42
N ASN A 471 12.14 10.74 -4.93
CA ASN A 471 10.86 11.29 -4.46
C ASN A 471 10.57 10.88 -3.01
N SER A 472 10.82 9.63 -2.63
CA SER A 472 10.69 9.18 -1.24
C SER A 472 11.63 9.94 -0.29
N VAL A 473 12.85 10.27 -0.73
CA VAL A 473 13.78 11.09 0.05
C VAL A 473 13.29 12.52 0.16
N ALA A 474 12.81 13.12 -0.94
CA ALA A 474 12.38 14.51 -0.99
C ALA A 474 11.08 14.76 -0.21
N ILE A 475 10.11 13.86 -0.34
CA ILE A 475 8.76 14.01 0.22
C ILE A 475 8.71 13.49 1.65
N MET A 476 9.19 12.26 1.89
CA MET A 476 9.07 11.58 3.18
C MET A 476 10.35 11.65 4.03
N GLY A 477 11.45 12.17 3.50
CA GLY A 477 12.72 12.21 4.22
C GLY A 477 13.31 10.81 4.47
N LYS A 478 12.99 9.84 3.61
CA LYS A 478 13.49 8.46 3.75
C LYS A 478 15.01 8.41 3.72
N LYS A 479 15.55 7.43 4.44
CA LYS A 479 16.98 7.16 4.53
C LYS A 479 17.28 5.77 4.03
N PHE A 480 18.54 5.55 3.69
CA PHE A 480 19.04 4.22 3.39
C PHE A 480 18.70 3.23 4.51
N LEU A 481 18.05 2.11 4.16
CA LEU A 481 17.75 1.03 5.09
C LEU A 481 18.87 0.00 5.00
N ALA A 482 19.81 0.05 5.93
CA ALA A 482 20.93 -0.88 5.97
C ALA A 482 20.47 -2.32 6.25
N GLY A 483 21.10 -3.29 5.58
CA GLY A 483 20.88 -4.70 5.86
C GLY A 483 21.44 -5.12 7.21
N ALA A 484 22.65 -4.68 7.55
CA ALA A 484 23.30 -5.02 8.81
C ALA A 484 23.19 -3.94 9.90
N ILE A 485 23.32 -4.35 11.16
CA ILE A 485 23.39 -3.46 12.32
C ILE A 485 24.78 -2.80 12.35
N GLY A 486 24.85 -1.54 12.82
CA GLY A 486 26.13 -0.82 12.96
C GLY A 486 26.68 -0.19 11.68
N VAL A 487 26.01 -0.39 10.53
CA VAL A 487 26.33 0.32 9.30
C VAL A 487 25.84 1.77 9.41
N PRO A 488 26.72 2.78 9.21
CA PRO A 488 26.30 4.17 9.25
C PRO A 488 25.18 4.44 8.24
N GLN A 489 24.05 4.98 8.68
CA GLN A 489 23.06 5.53 7.76
C GLN A 489 23.67 6.77 7.10
N TYR A 490 24.25 6.61 5.91
CA TYR A 490 24.80 7.71 5.12
C TYR A 490 23.68 8.68 4.74
N GLY A 491 23.48 9.68 5.59
CA GLY A 491 22.65 10.85 5.31
C GLY A 491 23.53 12.08 5.20
N ARG A 492 24.22 12.23 4.06
CA ARG A 492 24.76 13.50 3.51
C ARG A 492 25.66 13.19 2.30
N HIS A 493 25.16 13.40 1.09
CA HIS A 493 26.05 13.71 -0.04
C HIS A 493 26.82 15.01 0.28
N PRO A 494 28.13 15.09 0.03
CA PRO A 494 28.95 16.28 0.33
C PRO A 494 28.66 17.48 -0.59
N ILE A 495 27.71 17.36 -1.53
CA ILE A 495 27.37 18.39 -2.52
C ILE A 495 26.54 19.53 -1.90
N ILE A 496 25.79 19.28 -0.81
CA ILE A 496 24.97 20.33 -0.17
C ILE A 496 25.80 21.21 0.77
N SER A 497 26.94 20.72 1.28
CA SER A 497 27.84 21.51 2.13
C SER A 497 28.54 22.60 1.32
N THR A 498 29.00 22.27 0.11
CA THR A 498 29.59 23.24 -0.81
C THR A 498 28.55 24.22 -1.31
N PHE A 499 27.32 23.78 -1.62
CA PHE A 499 26.24 24.69 -2.03
C PHE A 499 25.82 25.67 -0.94
N LYS A 500 25.76 25.24 0.34
CA LYS A 500 25.48 26.15 1.46
C LYS A 500 26.61 27.13 1.70
N PHE A 501 27.86 26.70 1.54
CA PHE A 501 29.03 27.57 1.68
C PHE A 501 29.13 28.57 0.52
N VAL A 502 28.83 28.14 -0.71
CA VAL A 502 28.77 29.00 -1.90
C VAL A 502 27.59 29.98 -1.81
N MET A 503 26.41 29.54 -1.36
CA MET A 503 25.28 30.44 -1.10
C MET A 503 25.61 31.45 0.00
N LEU A 504 26.31 31.03 1.08
CA LEU A 504 26.75 31.94 2.12
C LEU A 504 27.73 32.99 1.56
N LEU A 505 28.68 32.57 0.71
CA LEU A 505 29.61 33.48 0.04
C LEU A 505 28.91 34.43 -0.92
N ILE A 506 27.90 33.96 -1.67
CA ILE A 506 27.07 34.79 -2.55
C ILE A 506 26.26 35.80 -1.73
N ILE A 507 25.65 35.38 -0.62
CA ILE A 507 24.89 36.27 0.28
C ILE A 507 25.83 37.32 0.88
N VAL A 508 27.02 36.93 1.35
CA VAL A 508 28.02 37.87 1.88
C VAL A 508 28.49 38.84 0.79
N ALA A 509 28.72 38.37 -0.44
CA ALA A 509 29.10 39.22 -1.56
C ALA A 509 27.98 40.20 -1.96
N VAL A 510 26.72 39.76 -1.97
CA VAL A 510 25.54 40.61 -2.26
C VAL A 510 25.33 41.64 -1.14
N LEU A 511 25.48 41.25 0.13
CA LEU A 511 25.40 42.16 1.26
C LEU A 511 26.54 43.18 1.23
N TRP A 512 27.76 42.75 0.91
CA TRP A 512 28.92 43.65 0.76
C TRP A 512 28.71 44.62 -0.40
N PHE A 513 28.24 44.14 -1.56
CA PHE A 513 27.95 44.96 -2.73
C PHE A 513 26.80 45.96 -2.48
N ARG A 514 25.78 45.57 -1.70
CA ARG A 514 24.66 46.46 -1.33
C ARG A 514 25.01 47.44 -0.21
N CYS A 515 25.91 47.11 0.71
CA CYS A 515 26.48 48.05 1.66
C CYS A 515 27.29 49.14 0.95
N ILE A 516 27.94 48.82 -0.16
CA ILE A 516 28.65 49.80 -1.01
C ILE A 516 27.67 50.69 -1.79
N GLN A 517 26.49 50.18 -2.17
CA GLN A 517 25.51 50.92 -2.98
C GLN A 517 24.43 51.73 -2.21
N LYS A 518 24.48 51.80 -0.87
CA LYS A 518 23.53 52.61 -0.05
C LYS A 518 22.04 52.45 -0.47
N SER A 519 21.57 51.22 -0.61
CA SER A 519 20.15 50.91 -0.83
C SER A 519 19.40 50.79 0.50
N SER A 520 18.14 51.25 0.56
CA SER A 520 17.37 51.42 1.81
C SER A 520 16.97 50.09 2.47
N ILE A 521 16.95 50.09 3.81
CA ILE A 521 16.62 48.96 4.71
C ILE A 521 15.20 48.38 4.47
N LEU A 522 14.31 49.10 3.77
CA LEU A 522 12.93 48.69 3.54
C LEU A 522 12.79 47.48 2.59
N ASP A 523 13.68 47.34 1.61
CA ASP A 523 13.61 46.25 0.61
C ASP A 523 14.03 44.88 1.17
N LEU A 524 14.88 44.87 2.19
CA LEU A 524 15.32 43.63 2.84
C LEU A 524 14.19 42.96 3.64
N LYS A 525 13.33 43.78 4.28
CA LYS A 525 12.20 43.29 5.07
C LYS A 525 11.16 42.63 4.18
N ASN A 526 10.84 43.22 3.03
CA ASN A 526 9.86 42.65 2.09
C ASN A 526 10.35 41.34 1.45
N TRP A 527 11.65 41.24 1.15
CA TRP A 527 12.25 40.02 0.60
C TRP A 527 12.28 38.86 1.61
N ILE A 528 12.64 39.11 2.87
CA ILE A 528 12.64 38.09 3.93
C ILE A 528 11.20 37.62 4.22
N THR A 529 10.24 38.55 4.27
CA THR A 529 8.83 38.18 4.48
C THR A 529 8.29 37.34 3.32
N GLY A 530 8.63 37.69 2.07
CA GLY A 530 8.27 36.91 0.89
C GLY A 530 8.90 35.51 0.86
N PHE A 531 10.16 35.38 1.27
CA PHE A 531 10.83 34.09 1.37
C PHE A 531 10.20 33.22 2.46
N TYR A 532 9.88 33.80 3.61
CA TYR A 532 9.21 33.10 4.72
C TYR A 532 7.80 32.61 4.32
N ILE A 533 7.02 33.43 3.61
CA ILE A 533 5.69 33.03 3.11
C ILE A 533 5.80 31.91 2.08
N LYS A 534 6.73 32.01 1.13
CA LYS A 534 6.94 30.99 0.09
C LYS A 534 7.40 29.65 0.68
N MET A 535 8.25 29.69 1.70
CA MET A 535 8.70 28.50 2.42
C MET A 535 7.56 27.88 3.25
N LYS A 536 6.70 28.70 3.88
CA LYS A 536 5.51 28.24 4.59
C LYS A 536 4.47 27.61 3.65
N TYR A 537 4.31 28.15 2.44
CA TYR A 537 3.44 27.59 1.41
C TYR A 537 3.95 26.25 0.88
N PHE A 538 5.27 26.13 0.65
CA PHE A 538 5.91 24.88 0.25
C PHE A 538 5.81 23.80 1.34
N GLN A 539 5.97 24.19 2.61
CA GLN A 539 5.73 23.30 3.76
C GLN A 539 4.25 22.88 3.89
N LEU A 540 3.30 23.75 3.55
CA LEU A 540 1.88 23.40 3.59
C LEU A 540 1.52 22.41 2.46
N GLN A 541 2.05 22.63 1.26
CA GLN A 541 1.80 21.77 0.09
C GLN A 541 2.42 20.37 0.27
N SER A 542 3.65 20.29 0.77
CA SER A 542 4.28 19.00 1.13
C SER A 542 3.49 18.28 2.23
N ASN A 543 3.08 18.98 3.29
CA ASN A 543 2.27 18.35 4.34
C ASN A 543 0.90 17.86 3.85
N ILE A 544 0.26 18.52 2.87
CA ILE A 544 -1.00 18.05 2.27
C ILE A 544 -0.74 16.81 1.41
N GLN A 545 0.32 16.82 0.60
CA GLN A 545 0.71 15.67 -0.23
C GLN A 545 1.06 14.45 0.63
N THR A 546 1.89 14.62 1.67
CA THR A 546 2.23 13.55 2.61
C THR A 546 0.99 13.06 3.37
N ARG A 547 0.03 13.93 3.72
CA ARG A 547 -1.24 13.51 4.34
C ARG A 547 -2.19 12.80 3.37
N LEU A 548 -2.13 13.10 2.08
CA LEU A 548 -2.88 12.40 1.03
C LEU A 548 -2.29 11.01 0.78
N GLU A 549 -0.97 10.90 0.73
CA GLU A 549 -0.22 9.63 0.61
C GLU A 549 -0.35 8.78 1.88
N GLU A 550 -0.33 9.39 3.06
CA GLU A 550 -0.58 8.72 4.34
C GLU A 550 -2.08 8.55 4.66
N GLY A 551 -3.00 9.05 3.82
CA GLY A 551 -4.45 8.92 4.04
C GLY A 551 -4.97 9.51 5.37
N THR A 552 -4.28 10.50 5.96
CA THR A 552 -4.53 11.03 7.32
C THR A 552 -5.36 12.32 7.37
N LEU A 553 -6.25 12.56 6.40
CA LEU A 553 -7.25 13.64 6.51
C LEU A 553 -8.34 13.27 7.54
N TYR A 554 -8.02 13.41 8.82
CA TYR A 554 -9.00 13.48 9.90
C TYR A 554 -9.26 14.95 10.28
N PRO A 555 -10.52 15.35 10.55
CA PRO A 555 -10.80 16.61 11.20
C PRO A 555 -10.11 16.63 12.58
N ASN A 556 -9.34 17.68 12.84
CA ASN A 556 -8.58 17.85 14.08
C ASN A 556 -9.56 18.31 15.18
N ASP A 557 -10.11 17.38 15.97
CA ASP A 557 -10.79 17.72 17.22
C ASP A 557 -9.74 18.02 18.29
N ASN A 558 -9.37 19.29 18.41
CA ASN A 558 -8.77 19.88 19.62
C ASN A 558 -8.92 21.41 19.53
N SER A 559 -10.10 21.93 19.86
CA SER A 559 -10.28 23.34 20.19
C SER A 559 -10.02 23.53 21.69
N ASP A 560 -8.76 23.75 22.05
CA ASP A 560 -8.45 24.43 23.30
C ASP A 560 -8.54 25.95 23.04
N ASN A 561 -9.59 26.55 23.59
CA ASN A 561 -9.77 27.99 23.71
C ASN A 561 -8.62 28.59 24.53
N ASN A 562 -7.87 29.53 23.95
CA ASN A 562 -7.61 30.87 24.51
C ASN A 562 -6.61 31.66 23.66
N ASP A 563 -6.86 32.97 23.59
CA ASP A 563 -5.99 34.08 23.15
C ASP A 563 -5.80 34.33 21.65
N ALA A 564 -6.58 35.27 21.08
CA ALA A 564 -6.20 36.68 21.03
C ALA A 564 -6.95 37.44 19.90
N ASN A 565 -7.70 38.47 20.30
CA ASN A 565 -8.28 39.51 19.45
C ASN A 565 -7.19 40.31 18.70
N TYR A 566 -7.33 40.47 17.38
CA TYR A 566 -6.95 41.69 16.66
C TYR A 566 -7.90 41.95 15.48
N PRO A 567 -8.32 43.20 15.23
CA PRO A 567 -9.34 43.53 14.25
C PRO A 567 -8.77 44.03 12.91
N LEU A 568 -9.68 44.06 11.92
CA LEU A 568 -9.72 44.86 10.68
C LEU A 568 -9.44 44.13 9.35
N ASN A 569 -10.55 43.99 8.61
CA ASN A 569 -10.75 44.42 7.22
C ASN A 569 -9.55 44.31 6.28
N ASP A 570 -9.62 43.37 5.35
CA ASP A 570 -9.58 43.77 3.94
C ASP A 570 -10.34 42.79 3.04
N ARG A 571 -11.06 43.40 2.09
CA ARG A 571 -11.79 42.79 0.99
C ARG A 571 -10.81 42.10 0.04
N GLU A 572 -11.00 40.82 -0.19
CA GLU A 572 -11.03 40.18 -1.52
C GLU A 572 -11.43 38.70 -1.34
N GLY A 573 -12.73 38.44 -1.41
CA GLY A 573 -13.29 37.10 -1.32
C GLY A 573 -13.13 36.36 -2.65
N PHE A 574 -12.24 35.36 -2.69
CA PHE A 574 -12.23 34.34 -3.73
C PHE A 574 -13.43 33.40 -3.52
N LYS A 575 -14.56 33.74 -4.15
CA LYS A 575 -15.72 32.85 -4.28
C LYS A 575 -15.43 31.77 -5.32
N PHE A 576 -15.15 30.54 -4.89
CA PHE A 576 -15.34 29.37 -5.76
C PHE A 576 -16.85 29.14 -5.95
N ARG A 577 -17.40 29.68 -7.05
CA ARG A 577 -18.70 29.24 -7.58
C ARG A 577 -18.46 27.95 -8.36
N SER A 578 -18.95 26.84 -7.83
CA SER A 578 -19.18 25.61 -8.59
C SER A 578 -20.13 25.91 -9.75
N LYS A 579 -19.60 25.97 -10.98
CA LYS A 579 -20.44 25.94 -12.18
C LYS A 579 -20.80 24.48 -12.47
N SER A 580 -21.94 24.07 -11.92
CA SER A 580 -22.82 23.07 -12.54
C SER A 580 -23.11 23.52 -13.97
N MET A 581 -22.84 22.67 -14.95
CA MET A 581 -23.07 22.98 -16.36
C MET A 581 -23.99 21.91 -16.96
N PHE A 582 -25.30 22.12 -16.76
CA PHE A 582 -26.33 21.71 -17.70
C PHE A 582 -26.52 22.88 -18.69
N ASN A 583 -26.33 22.64 -19.98
CA ASN A 583 -26.95 23.44 -21.02
C ASN A 583 -27.12 22.56 -22.26
N LEU A 584 -28.38 22.26 -22.59
CA LEU A 584 -28.79 21.58 -23.81
C LEU A 584 -29.42 22.60 -24.77
N SER A 585 -28.86 22.65 -25.97
CA SER A 585 -29.42 23.08 -27.27
C SER A 585 -30.09 24.45 -27.41
N GLU A 586 -29.46 25.33 -28.20
CA GLU A 586 -29.96 25.86 -29.49
C GLU A 586 -28.86 26.73 -30.13
N ASP A 587 -28.33 26.32 -31.29
CA ASP A 587 -28.53 27.05 -32.55
C ASP A 587 -27.66 26.49 -33.68
N ALA A 588 -28.33 26.30 -34.82
CA ALA A 588 -27.79 25.81 -36.06
C ALA A 588 -27.31 26.96 -36.97
N ARG A 589 -26.49 26.58 -37.96
CA ARG A 589 -26.17 27.29 -39.22
C ARG A 589 -25.07 28.36 -39.14
N GLN A 590 -23.92 28.07 -39.75
CA GLN A 590 -23.54 28.54 -41.11
C GLN A 590 -22.07 28.18 -41.42
N ASN A 591 -21.88 27.55 -42.59
CA ASN A 591 -20.87 27.78 -43.65
C ASN A 591 -19.50 28.39 -43.27
N SER A 592 -18.36 28.03 -43.88
CA SER A 592 -18.00 27.12 -44.96
C SER A 592 -16.48 27.21 -45.18
N SER A 593 -15.93 26.21 -45.88
CA SER A 593 -14.81 26.31 -46.84
C SER A 593 -13.40 26.67 -46.34
N ARG A 594 -12.48 25.67 -46.43
CA ARG A 594 -11.36 25.68 -47.39
C ARG A 594 -10.52 24.39 -47.29
N GLN A 595 -10.63 23.53 -48.30
CA GLN A 595 -9.51 22.74 -48.84
C GLN A 595 -8.98 23.47 -50.08
N PRO A 596 -7.68 23.35 -50.39
CA PRO A 596 -7.24 22.45 -51.48
C PRO A 596 -5.86 21.82 -51.12
N THR A 597 -5.25 20.81 -51.76
CA THR A 597 -5.46 20.01 -52.98
C THR A 597 -4.46 18.84 -52.97
N HIS A 598 -4.80 17.77 -53.67
CA HIS A 598 -4.01 16.57 -54.00
C HIS A 598 -2.66 16.79 -54.70
N GLN A 599 -1.76 15.81 -54.57
CA GLN A 599 -1.02 15.26 -55.71
C GLN A 599 -0.73 13.75 -55.54
N THR A 600 -0.84 13.05 -56.66
CA THR A 600 -0.89 11.60 -56.95
C THR A 600 0.44 11.04 -57.49
N LEU A 601 0.68 9.73 -57.38
CA LEU A 601 0.95 8.76 -58.49
C LEU A 601 1.24 7.34 -57.93
N SER A 602 0.40 6.35 -58.24
CA SER A 602 0.63 5.14 -59.11
C SER A 602 1.52 4.04 -58.48
N SER A 603 1.25 2.73 -58.56
CA SER A 603 0.70 1.93 -59.67
C SER A 603 0.27 0.50 -59.25
N THR A 604 -0.76 0.01 -59.95
CA THR A 604 -1.04 -1.35 -60.49
C THR A 604 -1.10 -2.61 -59.61
N GLY A 605 -2.25 -3.30 -59.72
CA GLY A 605 -2.43 -4.72 -59.39
C GLY A 605 -3.91 -5.16 -59.46
N GLN A 606 -4.40 -5.49 -60.65
CA GLN A 606 -5.76 -5.96 -60.96
C GLN A 606 -5.90 -7.49 -60.83
N LEU A 607 -7.01 -7.99 -60.25
CA LEU A 607 -8.03 -8.87 -60.87
C LEU A 607 -8.74 -9.86 -59.90
N ASN A 608 -10.06 -9.84 -60.05
CA ASN A 608 -11.19 -10.52 -59.40
C ASN A 608 -11.11 -12.05 -59.26
N PHE A 609 -11.84 -12.62 -58.28
CA PHE A 609 -12.87 -13.65 -58.54
C PHE A 609 -13.94 -13.74 -57.42
N HIS A 610 -15.18 -14.00 -57.85
CA HIS A 610 -16.44 -14.16 -57.10
C HIS A 610 -16.47 -15.32 -56.09
N VAL A 611 -17.24 -15.14 -55.01
CA VAL A 611 -17.77 -16.22 -54.15
C VAL A 611 -19.29 -16.03 -53.98
N PRO A 612 -20.11 -17.10 -54.09
CA PRO A 612 -21.56 -17.03 -53.92
C PRO A 612 -22.01 -17.23 -52.45
N SER A 613 -23.13 -16.61 -52.09
CA SER A 613 -23.99 -16.95 -50.93
C SER A 613 -24.81 -18.23 -51.24
N PRO A 614 -25.35 -19.03 -50.28
CA PRO A 614 -26.15 -18.55 -49.13
C PRO A 614 -26.14 -19.42 -47.83
N ALA A 615 -26.74 -18.88 -46.76
CA ALA A 615 -27.80 -19.51 -45.92
C ALA A 615 -27.71 -19.16 -44.42
N ALA A 616 -28.90 -18.82 -43.91
CA ALA A 616 -29.26 -18.28 -42.60
C ALA A 616 -28.88 -19.09 -41.35
N SER A 617 -28.64 -18.39 -40.24
CA SER A 617 -28.92 -18.78 -38.84
C SER A 617 -28.90 -17.52 -37.93
N PRO A 618 -29.57 -17.54 -36.76
CA PRO A 618 -30.40 -16.42 -36.30
C PRO A 618 -29.68 -15.36 -35.45
N GLN A 619 -30.27 -14.15 -35.44
CA GLN A 619 -29.89 -13.00 -34.64
C GLN A 619 -30.03 -13.27 -33.14
N ILE A 620 -28.93 -13.10 -32.39
CA ILE A 620 -28.95 -12.83 -30.96
C ILE A 620 -28.60 -11.35 -30.78
N SER A 621 -29.55 -10.57 -30.27
CA SER A 621 -29.42 -9.15 -29.99
C SER A 621 -28.35 -8.91 -28.91
N ARG A 622 -27.17 -8.42 -29.30
CA ARG A 622 -26.22 -7.78 -28.39
C ARG A 622 -26.58 -6.30 -28.28
N GLY A 623 -27.14 -5.93 -27.14
CA GLY A 623 -27.41 -4.54 -26.77
C GLY A 623 -27.19 -4.35 -25.27
N LEU A 624 -25.95 -4.41 -24.81
CA LEU A 624 -25.56 -3.92 -23.49
C LEU A 624 -24.88 -2.56 -23.71
N ARG A 625 -25.59 -1.48 -23.36
CA ARG A 625 -25.06 -0.12 -23.32
C ARG A 625 -24.38 0.14 -21.96
N PRO A 626 -23.35 1.01 -21.90
CA PRO A 626 -22.67 1.36 -20.65
C PRO A 626 -23.62 2.04 -19.67
N ALA A 627 -23.68 1.56 -18.44
CA ALA A 627 -24.52 2.09 -17.37
C ALA A 627 -23.89 3.34 -16.74
N PHE A 628 -23.95 4.47 -17.47
CA PHE A 628 -24.18 5.83 -16.98
C PHE A 628 -24.29 6.75 -18.21
N SER A 629 -25.44 6.74 -18.88
CA SER A 629 -25.84 7.86 -19.74
C SER A 629 -26.68 8.81 -18.89
N LEU A 630 -26.19 10.02 -18.66
CA LEU A 630 -26.89 11.11 -17.96
C LEU A 630 -28.13 11.65 -18.73
N ALA A 631 -28.66 10.91 -19.70
CA ALA A 631 -29.78 11.35 -20.55
C ALA A 631 -31.19 11.07 -19.97
N ASP A 632 -31.32 10.30 -18.88
CA ASP A 632 -32.65 9.82 -18.41
C ASP A 632 -33.34 10.74 -17.37
N PHE A 633 -32.76 11.89 -17.02
CA PHE A 633 -33.42 12.90 -16.18
C PHE A 633 -34.41 13.79 -16.94
N SER A 634 -34.51 13.66 -18.27
CA SER A 634 -35.49 14.38 -19.09
C SER A 634 -36.93 13.87 -18.92
N LYS A 635 -37.13 12.72 -18.26
CA LYS A 635 -38.46 12.11 -18.03
C LYS A 635 -39.15 12.55 -16.74
N PHE A 636 -38.52 13.38 -15.91
CA PHE A 636 -39.09 13.87 -14.65
C PHE A 636 -39.60 15.32 -14.72
N LYS A 637 -39.95 15.81 -15.91
CA LYS A 637 -40.61 17.11 -16.06
C LYS A 637 -42.14 16.93 -16.06
N ASP A 638 -42.73 17.26 -14.92
CA ASP A 638 -44.13 17.62 -14.65
C ASP A 638 -45.20 17.24 -15.69
N LYS A 639 -46.04 16.27 -15.33
CA LYS A 639 -47.43 16.25 -15.81
C LYS A 639 -48.22 17.23 -14.94
N GLU A 640 -48.34 18.48 -15.40
CA GLU A 640 -49.41 19.36 -14.96
C GLU A 640 -50.75 18.67 -15.24
N SER A 641 -51.48 18.39 -14.15
CA SER A 641 -52.87 17.97 -14.18
C SER A 641 -53.73 19.13 -14.67
N LYS A 642 -54.26 19.01 -15.89
CA LYS A 642 -55.48 19.72 -16.28
C LYS A 642 -56.67 19.10 -15.53
N LEU A 643 -57.15 19.80 -14.52
CA LEU A 643 -58.47 19.62 -13.92
C LEU A 643 -59.05 21.03 -13.78
N ASN A 644 -59.94 21.37 -14.72
CA ASN A 644 -61.00 22.38 -14.60
C ASN A 644 -61.95 22.12 -15.78
N ASP A 645 -62.96 21.30 -15.51
CA ASP A 645 -64.38 21.58 -15.80
C ASP A 645 -65.17 21.17 -14.55
#